data_AF-A0A0S4M3W6-F1
#
_entry.id   AF-A0A0S4M3W6-F1
#
_cell.length_a   1.000
_cell.length_b   1.000
_cell.length_c   1.000
_cell.angle_alpha   90.00
_cell.angle_beta   90.00
_cell.angle_gamma   90.00
#
_symmetry.space_group_name_H-M   'P 1'
#
loop_
_entity.id
_entity.type
_entity.pdbx_description
1 polymer ?
#
loop_
_entity_poly.entity_id
_entity_poly.type
_entity_poly.pdbx_seq_one_letter_code
_entity_poly.pdbx_strand_id
1 'polypeptide(L)'
;MDNVHIGSLEYNGVNDVGGEFCNLHGETEKGAVEFNSNSLFSNYDVSSVRSGLSISAELLHEMQEFIQLQGDPVSQGSDLVSVESGLCESNHLLQEKLESHELQSVGCGYGHGFDIESIKEESKVEKKIVSNEIGFPTSSAVFNYIDISFPDANSVFADCDSTAGGDLYSFDCLLQGEQGEQGVQEFGQICNFDLVKGGSDVERSITSDVGIPFSTSEVTGSVYSSVKSSSSVLLNRFLSNTEEEKKIIGEVGLNIHSYDYSNILLIKKKFLSSIKGDIGNLFSVMLERGFVFPSGKVLSRCMWRTVYGELWQITVGLLDPIIRETCKNIDEILSQAHVLDVCSVDPLYRVARKITDTEKCSIVECVKEFIIYKSLRSNIRSIWSRVIKNSKYDFGNIGYGYTEKDTADDNSGIGGSWGVKLRYIDNAAILNIRRSFSRKIRICINSKFSEMIENKYKFEDGTIIDKSPWSLLSKKLLPIAKEETKYIIEDERKEIGEFLSEARVDIGKGSDRELTNEEIGSVLHSIIKLVLKESNSVFRSEWLKLICSSEKDVAGVSSSGVQGDDFNSKSFSMVNKNDYSTGSFFSFNRSGVNGARLKFGASFHHEDDSAISDIRSNFSRIIGRCVSSKFYEMIRGNYIFDDGTAIGLYPWRELSKKLVPVIEKEIEPIIEEERLRINEVLLEARVQVCSPDGSSSYRGVTFDERPVLLENILRFSSRHARSNFRRSWGNVIRSLKCKHLKENTNLAKDLSCLSSTVVKEDFKSSWESVLKSLEDKSCSKVNNLSGDVSSTVDKTSTDYILGTNVDYCSYDFYSVSKDDSLQKISFDDVRSKYDELGVDDLKIVKEWNLSIYPDDYVDILSAKKKFENNIVAGIRYFLFDMFQKKFVIPNGKFLFKCSWNSVSSMLCSLLKESLSSVINHAYKELDAIISCARLVVIGDRNDLRIVRESTDNEKNILRERARSIVSEIFKSHIKSEWLNITNDNLKITEHIYCYDVKGNCKIDISCGDAASIFNIRKKFASKISSVVDNKFYEMVINKHEFCDGTVISLSPWRSISKKLLPVIKKEVDPIIKCERTEIRDVLSVSLAIVYNYGDGSSTTRKLIPGEVSNFVEIVMASVDKSMYLAFTKSWRSVLKSLKG
;
A
#
# COMPACT_ATOMS: atom_id res chain seq x y z
N MET A 1 -52.63 15.46 -66.45
CA MET A 1 -53.09 14.55 -65.38
C MET A 1 -52.61 15.14 -64.05
N ASP A 2 -53.07 16.30 -63.58
CA ASP A 2 -54.45 16.83 -63.38
C ASP A 2 -54.97 16.44 -61.98
N ASN A 3 -55.56 17.33 -61.15
CA ASN A 3 -55.61 18.81 -61.13
C ASN A 3 -56.19 19.31 -59.78
N VAL A 4 -55.94 20.58 -59.39
CA VAL A 4 -56.86 21.47 -58.59
C VAL A 4 -57.25 21.03 -57.14
N HIS A 5 -57.28 21.86 -56.07
CA HIS A 5 -56.89 23.27 -55.80
C HIS A 5 -56.84 23.60 -54.28
N ILE A 6 -56.03 24.62 -53.90
CA ILE A 6 -56.24 25.72 -52.91
C ILE A 6 -56.64 25.36 -51.45
N GLY A 7 -56.08 25.98 -50.39
CA GLY A 7 -55.14 27.11 -50.28
C GLY A 7 -54.42 27.16 -48.91
N SER A 8 -53.25 27.79 -48.76
CA SER A 8 -53.00 29.22 -48.46
C SER A 8 -53.36 29.62 -47.02
N LEU A 9 -52.51 30.24 -46.17
CA LEU A 9 -51.13 30.80 -46.28
C LEU A 9 -50.63 31.07 -44.81
N GLU A 10 -49.48 31.63 -44.39
CA GLU A 10 -48.33 32.33 -44.99
C GLU A 10 -47.10 32.35 -44.02
N TYR A 11 -45.88 32.03 -44.53
CA TYR A 11 -44.51 32.58 -44.25
C TYR A 11 -43.96 32.78 -42.81
N ASN A 12 -42.64 32.82 -42.52
CA ASN A 12 -41.36 32.31 -43.09
C ASN A 12 -40.29 32.39 -41.95
N GLY A 13 -39.13 31.71 -41.91
CA GLY A 13 -38.06 31.50 -42.90
C GLY A 13 -36.85 32.40 -42.50
N VAL A 14 -35.88 31.95 -41.69
CA VAL A 14 -34.73 31.05 -41.96
C VAL A 14 -33.71 31.64 -42.96
N ASN A 15 -32.44 31.78 -42.53
CA ASN A 15 -31.15 31.83 -43.27
C ASN A 15 -30.06 32.56 -42.44
N ASP A 16 -28.74 32.43 -42.66
CA ASP A 16 -27.91 31.30 -43.13
C ASP A 16 -26.41 31.57 -42.77
N VAL A 17 -25.47 30.73 -43.18
CA VAL A 17 -24.01 30.83 -43.00
C VAL A 17 -23.35 31.81 -43.99
N GLY A 18 -22.25 32.48 -43.57
CA GLY A 18 -21.36 33.24 -44.46
C GLY A 18 -19.98 33.46 -43.82
N GLY A 19 -18.94 33.69 -44.63
CA GLY A 19 -17.55 33.88 -44.18
C GLY A 19 -16.69 34.70 -45.14
N GLU A 20 -15.49 35.05 -44.68
CA GLU A 20 -14.35 35.69 -45.40
C GLU A 20 -14.62 36.92 -46.29
N PHE A 21 -14.07 38.09 -45.93
CA PHE A 21 -12.83 38.63 -46.56
C PHE A 21 -12.33 39.92 -45.86
N CYS A 22 -11.14 40.39 -46.23
CA CYS A 22 -10.42 41.53 -45.62
C CYS A 22 -10.71 42.89 -46.26
N ASN A 23 -10.60 43.98 -45.47
CA ASN A 23 -10.01 45.31 -45.79
C ASN A 23 -10.23 46.23 -44.56
N LEU A 24 -9.24 46.93 -43.98
CA LEU A 24 -8.35 48.03 -44.42
C LEU A 24 -8.94 49.44 -44.25
N HIS A 25 -8.18 50.31 -43.57
CA HIS A 25 -8.50 51.69 -43.11
C HIS A 25 -9.68 51.81 -42.11
N GLY A 26 -9.71 52.81 -41.21
CA GLY A 26 -8.67 53.79 -40.88
C GLY A 26 -9.12 54.79 -39.79
N GLU A 27 -8.11 55.40 -39.14
CA GLU A 27 -8.11 56.73 -38.52
C GLU A 27 -9.23 57.18 -37.53
N THR A 28 -8.81 57.28 -36.27
CA THR A 28 -8.96 58.44 -35.34
C THR A 28 -10.26 59.25 -35.27
N GLU A 29 -10.74 59.48 -34.05
CA GLU A 29 -10.56 60.81 -33.41
C GLU A 29 -10.58 60.76 -31.88
N LYS A 30 -10.15 61.85 -31.22
CA LYS A 30 -10.16 62.02 -29.76
C LYS A 30 -11.26 63.00 -29.35
N GLY A 31 -12.00 62.70 -28.30
CA GLY A 31 -12.95 63.64 -27.69
C GLY A 31 -13.07 63.43 -26.18
N ALA A 32 -12.43 64.30 -25.39
CA ALA A 32 -12.53 64.31 -23.94
C ALA A 32 -12.99 65.70 -23.46
N VAL A 33 -14.04 65.74 -22.65
CA VAL A 33 -14.52 66.91 -21.89
C VAL A 33 -14.97 66.43 -20.51
N GLU A 34 -14.80 67.27 -19.50
CA GLU A 34 -14.74 66.87 -18.09
C GLU A 34 -16.07 66.98 -17.31
N PHE A 35 -15.99 66.56 -16.04
CA PHE A 35 -16.98 66.63 -14.98
C PHE A 35 -17.75 67.96 -14.85
N ASN A 36 -18.99 67.87 -14.37
CA ASN A 36 -19.39 68.64 -13.19
C ASN A 36 -20.43 67.89 -12.33
N SER A 37 -20.77 68.40 -11.14
CA SER A 37 -21.40 67.64 -10.06
C SER A 37 -22.47 68.42 -9.26
N ASN A 38 -23.24 67.64 -8.47
CA ASN A 38 -24.09 68.02 -7.31
C ASN A 38 -25.61 68.24 -7.51
N SER A 39 -26.31 67.97 -6.39
CA SER A 39 -27.71 68.28 -6.02
C SER A 39 -28.85 67.43 -6.60
N LEU A 40 -29.96 67.15 -5.88
CA LEU A 40 -30.25 67.12 -4.41
C LEU A 40 -31.52 66.24 -4.17
N PHE A 41 -31.61 65.55 -3.02
CA PHE A 41 -32.83 65.04 -2.32
C PHE A 41 -34.00 64.33 -3.05
N SER A 42 -34.17 63.02 -2.73
CA SER A 42 -35.19 62.49 -1.77
C SER A 42 -36.20 61.40 -2.20
N ASN A 43 -36.45 60.52 -1.22
CA ASN A 43 -37.70 59.81 -0.87
C ASN A 43 -38.18 58.52 -1.59
N TYR A 44 -38.14 57.44 -0.80
CA TYR A 44 -39.00 56.23 -0.76
C TYR A 44 -39.07 55.26 -1.96
N ASP A 45 -38.17 54.28 -1.91
CA ASP A 45 -38.49 52.85 -1.65
C ASP A 45 -39.71 52.20 -2.32
N VAL A 46 -39.44 51.27 -3.25
CA VAL A 46 -40.00 49.90 -3.26
C VAL A 46 -39.01 48.99 -4.00
N SER A 47 -38.87 47.73 -3.57
CA SER A 47 -37.79 46.83 -4.01
C SER A 47 -38.18 45.84 -5.12
N SER A 48 -37.39 45.78 -6.20
CA SER A 48 -36.85 44.55 -6.83
C SER A 48 -36.30 44.78 -8.25
N VAL A 49 -35.04 44.32 -8.50
CA VAL A 49 -34.45 43.77 -9.75
C VAL A 49 -33.01 44.24 -10.03
N ARG A 50 -32.10 43.25 -10.13
CA ARG A 50 -30.78 43.20 -10.82
C ARG A 50 -29.98 44.50 -11.08
N SER A 51 -28.88 44.64 -10.34
CA SER A 51 -27.48 44.60 -10.85
C SER A 51 -26.54 44.52 -9.63
N GLY A 52 -25.21 44.32 -9.70
CA GLY A 52 -24.30 44.11 -10.83
C GLY A 52 -22.99 43.46 -10.31
N LEU A 53 -21.93 43.47 -11.11
CA LEU A 53 -20.62 42.94 -10.69
C LEU A 53 -19.85 43.94 -9.82
N SER A 54 -19.15 43.45 -8.81
CA SER A 54 -18.08 44.17 -8.11
C SER A 54 -16.83 43.28 -8.08
N ILE A 55 -15.72 43.85 -8.54
CA ILE A 55 -14.37 43.27 -8.48
C ILE A 55 -13.55 44.28 -7.65
N SER A 56 -12.75 43.81 -6.69
CA SER A 56 -12.01 44.73 -5.82
C SER A 56 -10.88 45.44 -6.56
N ALA A 57 -10.62 46.70 -6.17
CA ALA A 57 -9.69 47.59 -6.86
C ALA A 57 -8.22 47.15 -6.78
N GLU A 58 -7.88 46.24 -5.85
CA GLU A 58 -6.51 45.75 -5.64
C GLU A 58 -5.94 45.07 -6.91
N LEU A 59 -6.78 44.36 -7.68
CA LEU A 59 -6.36 43.70 -8.91
C LEU A 59 -5.95 44.69 -10.02
N LEU A 60 -6.44 45.93 -9.96
CA LEU A 60 -6.07 46.99 -10.90
C LEU A 60 -4.70 47.60 -10.56
N HIS A 61 -4.33 47.63 -9.28
CA HIS A 61 -3.06 48.22 -8.83
C HIS A 61 -1.85 47.33 -9.22
N GLU A 62 -1.95 46.00 -9.04
CA GLU A 62 -0.90 45.06 -9.50
C GLU A 62 -0.71 45.09 -11.03
N MET A 63 -1.80 45.26 -11.79
CA MET A 63 -1.71 45.33 -13.26
C MET A 63 -1.09 46.64 -13.76
N GLN A 64 -1.06 47.70 -12.95
CA GLN A 64 -0.60 49.02 -13.38
C GLN A 64 0.92 49.19 -13.21
N GLU A 65 1.54 48.58 -12.17
CA GLU A 65 3.00 48.53 -12.04
C GLU A 65 3.65 47.71 -13.16
N PHE A 66 3.03 46.59 -13.57
CA PHE A 66 3.59 45.70 -14.59
C PHE A 66 3.71 46.33 -16.00
N ILE A 67 2.98 47.42 -16.25
CA ILE A 67 3.00 48.15 -17.54
C ILE A 67 4.06 49.25 -17.55
N GLN A 68 4.52 49.75 -16.40
CA GLN A 68 5.49 50.85 -16.33
C GLN A 68 6.97 50.44 -16.44
N LEU A 69 7.27 49.15 -16.60
CA LEU A 69 8.65 48.64 -16.74
C LEU A 69 9.06 48.28 -18.18
N GLN A 70 8.31 48.72 -19.21
CA GLN A 70 8.76 48.67 -20.60
C GLN A 70 8.45 49.97 -21.36
N GLY A 71 9.46 50.84 -21.48
CA GLY A 71 9.42 51.99 -22.39
C GLY A 71 10.54 52.99 -22.17
N ASP A 72 11.54 52.98 -23.07
CA ASP A 72 12.17 54.22 -23.58
C ASP A 72 13.03 53.92 -24.83
N PRO A 73 12.57 54.33 -26.03
CA PRO A 73 13.41 54.40 -27.23
C PRO A 73 13.26 55.73 -27.99
N VAL A 74 14.37 56.45 -28.21
CA VAL A 74 14.58 57.61 -29.12
C VAL A 74 16.04 58.05 -28.95
N SER A 75 16.84 58.47 -29.94
CA SER A 75 16.78 58.54 -31.41
C SER A 75 18.25 58.44 -31.93
N GLN A 76 18.73 58.76 -33.15
CA GLN A 76 18.19 59.39 -34.37
C GLN A 76 19.11 59.06 -35.57
N GLY A 77 18.67 59.32 -36.81
CA GLY A 77 19.54 59.43 -37.99
C GLY A 77 18.99 58.76 -39.25
N SER A 78 18.70 59.57 -40.27
CA SER A 78 18.38 59.11 -41.64
C SER A 78 19.59 59.30 -42.56
N ASP A 79 19.63 58.59 -43.69
CA ASP A 79 19.47 59.26 -45.00
C ASP A 79 19.43 58.27 -46.20
N LEU A 80 19.11 58.83 -47.36
CA LEU A 80 18.65 58.19 -48.59
C LEU A 80 19.77 57.46 -49.39
N VAL A 81 19.38 56.45 -50.18
CA VAL A 81 19.37 56.49 -51.66
C VAL A 81 18.84 55.17 -52.25
N SER A 82 18.13 55.25 -53.38
CA SER A 82 17.53 54.13 -54.12
C SER A 82 18.16 53.93 -55.51
N VAL A 83 18.46 52.69 -55.90
CA VAL A 83 18.71 52.27 -57.31
C VAL A 83 18.14 50.87 -57.53
N GLU A 84 17.74 50.56 -58.77
CA GLU A 84 17.04 49.35 -59.21
C GLU A 84 17.96 48.22 -59.70
N SER A 85 17.39 47.01 -59.79
CA SER A 85 17.72 45.94 -60.76
C SER A 85 19.05 45.17 -60.65
N GLY A 86 19.08 43.96 -61.22
CA GLY A 86 20.29 43.15 -61.38
C GLY A 86 20.01 41.64 -61.46
N LEU A 87 20.47 40.98 -62.52
CA LEU A 87 20.35 39.52 -62.76
C LEU A 87 21.72 38.81 -62.63
N CYS A 88 21.66 37.47 -62.64
CA CYS A 88 22.72 36.49 -62.96
C CYS A 88 23.68 35.98 -61.87
N GLU A 89 23.61 34.65 -61.69
CA GLU A 89 24.71 33.66 -61.80
C GLU A 89 26.17 34.11 -61.60
N SER A 90 26.89 33.53 -60.62
CA SER A 90 27.96 32.52 -60.90
C SER A 90 28.88 32.13 -59.72
N ASN A 91 29.12 30.83 -59.65
CA ASN A 91 30.25 30.05 -59.10
C ASN A 91 31.57 30.71 -58.58
N HIS A 92 32.10 30.08 -57.51
CA HIS A 92 33.52 29.68 -57.26
C HIS A 92 34.59 30.66 -56.70
N LEU A 93 35.47 30.09 -55.86
CA LEU A 93 36.81 30.55 -55.38
C LEU A 93 36.83 31.80 -54.45
N LEU A 94 37.81 32.01 -53.53
CA LEU A 94 38.75 31.12 -52.81
C LEU A 94 39.34 31.88 -51.58
N GLN A 95 40.05 31.15 -50.69
CA GLN A 95 41.19 31.57 -49.83
C GLN A 95 41.02 32.57 -48.67
N GLU A 96 41.77 32.23 -47.59
CA GLU A 96 42.42 33.12 -46.61
C GLU A 96 41.56 33.96 -45.63
N LYS A 97 42.06 34.34 -44.44
CA LYS A 97 43.45 34.28 -43.91
C LYS A 97 43.48 34.02 -42.39
N LEU A 98 44.57 33.45 -41.88
CA LEU A 98 45.05 33.69 -40.50
C LEU A 98 45.61 35.15 -40.44
N GLU A 99 45.98 35.78 -39.32
CA GLU A 99 46.92 35.31 -38.29
C GLU A 99 47.12 36.39 -37.20
N SER A 100 47.21 36.00 -35.92
CA SER A 100 48.02 36.63 -34.84
C SER A 100 47.69 35.94 -33.50
N HIS A 101 48.57 35.38 -32.65
CA HIS A 101 49.97 35.57 -32.21
C HIS A 101 50.20 36.49 -31.00
N GLU A 102 50.38 35.84 -29.83
CA GLU A 102 51.32 36.15 -28.74
C GLU A 102 51.38 34.92 -27.79
N LEU A 103 52.42 34.64 -27.00
CA LEU A 103 53.85 34.41 -27.25
C LEU A 103 54.49 33.92 -25.93
N GLN A 104 55.07 32.71 -25.92
CA GLN A 104 56.21 32.29 -25.06
C GLN A 104 55.98 32.16 -23.52
N SER A 105 56.83 31.44 -22.75
CA SER A 105 58.22 31.04 -23.00
C SER A 105 58.66 29.66 -22.43
N VAL A 106 59.65 29.06 -23.12
CA VAL A 106 60.86 28.33 -22.63
C VAL A 106 60.70 27.11 -21.68
N GLY A 107 61.42 25.98 -21.88
CA GLY A 107 62.54 25.73 -22.82
C GLY A 107 62.95 24.26 -23.04
N CYS A 108 64.02 24.08 -23.83
CA CYS A 108 64.53 22.83 -24.40
C CYS A 108 65.65 22.17 -23.52
N GLY A 109 66.17 20.96 -23.77
CA GLY A 109 65.92 19.94 -24.80
C GLY A 109 67.03 18.86 -24.83
N TYR A 110 67.10 18.05 -25.92
CA TYR A 110 68.19 17.18 -26.45
C TYR A 110 69.29 16.57 -25.51
N GLY A 111 69.72 15.30 -25.66
CA GLY A 111 69.35 14.25 -26.62
C GLY A 111 70.41 13.12 -26.73
N HIS A 112 70.16 12.13 -27.62
CA HIS A 112 71.05 11.05 -28.11
C HIS A 112 71.72 10.03 -27.14
N GLY A 113 71.73 8.74 -27.55
CA GLY A 113 72.94 7.91 -27.39
C GLY A 113 72.81 6.37 -27.30
N PHE A 114 73.03 5.68 -28.43
CA PHE A 114 73.60 4.32 -28.58
C PHE A 114 72.85 3.03 -28.18
N ASP A 115 73.05 2.03 -29.05
CA ASP A 115 72.72 0.59 -28.96
C ASP A 115 73.98 -0.26 -28.62
N ILE A 116 73.82 -1.59 -28.68
CA ILE A 116 74.81 -2.65 -29.00
C ILE A 116 75.39 -3.44 -27.80
N GLU A 117 75.09 -4.75 -27.82
CA GLU A 117 75.80 -5.90 -27.21
C GLU A 117 76.06 -5.92 -25.67
N SER A 118 76.29 -7.06 -25.02
CA SER A 118 75.88 -8.47 -25.21
C SER A 118 76.29 -9.23 -23.92
N ILE A 119 75.96 -10.54 -23.83
CA ILE A 119 76.78 -11.65 -23.27
C ILE A 119 75.87 -12.74 -22.65
N LYS A 120 75.87 -13.89 -23.34
CA LYS A 120 75.92 -15.29 -22.84
C LYS A 120 74.91 -15.74 -21.77
N GLU A 121 73.97 -16.64 -22.13
CA GLU A 121 74.13 -18.11 -22.33
C GLU A 121 74.12 -18.91 -21.00
N GLU A 122 73.25 -19.93 -20.95
CA GLU A 122 73.39 -21.24 -20.27
C GLU A 122 73.83 -21.36 -18.77
N SER A 123 73.35 -22.32 -17.96
CA SER A 123 72.18 -23.25 -18.02
C SER A 123 72.00 -23.92 -16.63
N LYS A 124 71.21 -25.02 -16.53
CA LYS A 124 71.45 -26.28 -15.76
C LYS A 124 72.36 -26.21 -14.48
N VAL A 125 72.07 -26.84 -13.33
CA VAL A 125 71.15 -27.95 -12.98
C VAL A 125 71.15 -28.25 -11.46
N GLU A 126 70.11 -28.92 -10.94
CA GLU A 126 70.07 -29.75 -9.71
C GLU A 126 70.29 -29.19 -8.26
N LYS A 127 69.71 -29.96 -7.31
CA LYS A 127 70.14 -30.24 -5.91
C LYS A 127 70.00 -29.16 -4.81
N LYS A 128 70.03 -29.49 -3.49
CA LYS A 128 69.53 -30.65 -2.69
C LYS A 128 69.89 -30.47 -1.19
N ILE A 129 68.89 -30.21 -0.33
CA ILE A 129 68.87 -30.49 1.14
C ILE A 129 69.89 -29.70 2.02
N VAL A 130 69.69 -29.77 3.35
CA VAL A 130 70.52 -29.26 4.47
C VAL A 130 70.33 -27.76 4.76
N SER A 131 70.19 -27.26 6.00
CA SER A 131 69.69 -27.66 7.33
C SER A 131 70.27 -26.63 8.31
N ASN A 132 69.52 -26.27 9.36
CA ASN A 132 69.91 -25.97 10.75
C ASN A 132 68.79 -25.09 11.39
N GLU A 133 68.21 -25.46 12.54
CA GLU A 133 68.63 -25.06 13.91
C GLU A 133 68.74 -23.53 14.07
N ILE A 134 68.13 -22.83 15.05
CA ILE A 134 67.71 -23.12 16.45
C ILE A 134 66.34 -22.42 16.67
N GLY A 135 65.40 -22.77 17.56
CA GLY A 135 65.27 -23.83 18.59
C GLY A 135 64.13 -23.48 19.58
N PHE A 136 63.80 -24.36 20.55
CA PHE A 136 62.82 -24.12 21.64
C PHE A 136 63.51 -24.09 23.02
N PRO A 137 62.90 -23.44 24.03
CA PRO A 137 62.49 -24.22 25.21
C PRO A 137 61.10 -23.84 25.78
N THR A 138 60.58 -24.71 26.65
CA THR A 138 59.28 -24.59 27.32
C THR A 138 59.40 -24.42 28.83
N SER A 139 58.62 -23.51 29.42
CA SER A 139 58.12 -23.56 30.81
C SER A 139 56.83 -22.71 30.89
N SER A 140 55.80 -22.97 31.72
CA SER A 140 55.64 -23.72 32.99
C SER A 140 56.07 -22.95 34.25
N ALA A 141 55.18 -22.10 34.78
CA ALA A 141 55.22 -21.57 36.13
C ALA A 141 53.79 -21.35 36.68
N VAL A 142 53.65 -21.27 38.01
CA VAL A 142 52.41 -21.11 38.80
C VAL A 142 52.54 -19.83 39.66
N PHE A 143 51.58 -19.53 40.57
CA PHE A 143 51.58 -18.45 41.60
C PHE A 143 51.12 -17.05 41.11
N ASN A 144 50.42 -16.20 41.92
CA ASN A 144 49.53 -16.47 43.06
C ASN A 144 48.57 -15.28 43.36
N TYR A 145 47.84 -15.35 44.48
CA TYR A 145 46.97 -14.34 45.11
C TYR A 145 47.70 -13.10 45.71
N ILE A 146 46.90 -12.16 46.27
CA ILE A 146 47.24 -10.92 47.03
C ILE A 146 47.48 -9.69 46.10
N ASP A 147 46.78 -8.53 46.13
CA ASP A 147 45.99 -7.72 47.10
C ASP A 147 46.76 -6.46 47.64
N ILE A 148 46.03 -5.47 48.20
CA ILE A 148 46.47 -4.24 48.91
C ILE A 148 46.70 -2.94 48.07
N SER A 149 45.67 -2.07 48.10
CA SER A 149 45.65 -0.60 48.43
C SER A 149 46.47 0.43 47.60
N PHE A 150 46.30 1.77 47.63
CA PHE A 150 45.80 2.85 48.55
C PHE A 150 45.37 4.10 47.69
N PRO A 151 45.04 5.33 48.19
CA PRO A 151 44.75 5.82 49.55
C PRO A 151 43.48 6.72 49.74
N ASP A 152 43.07 6.89 51.01
CA ASP A 152 42.76 8.09 51.84
C ASP A 152 42.50 9.49 51.19
N ALA A 153 41.84 10.48 51.83
CA ALA A 153 41.49 10.66 53.26
C ALA A 153 40.38 11.72 53.51
N ASN A 154 39.69 11.64 54.67
CA ASN A 154 39.18 12.75 55.54
C ASN A 154 38.18 13.81 54.97
N SER A 155 37.35 14.53 55.76
CA SER A 155 36.73 14.42 57.11
C SER A 155 35.63 15.52 57.19
N VAL A 156 34.60 15.51 58.06
CA VAL A 156 34.57 15.96 59.48
C VAL A 156 33.14 15.71 60.07
N PHE A 157 33.08 15.55 61.40
CA PHE A 157 31.97 15.61 62.39
C PHE A 157 30.78 16.57 62.11
N ALA A 158 29.61 16.50 62.79
CA ALA A 158 29.35 16.00 64.16
C ALA A 158 27.91 15.47 64.45
N ASP A 159 27.85 14.47 65.35
CA ASP A 159 27.06 14.34 66.59
C ASP A 159 25.52 14.57 66.67
N CYS A 160 24.84 13.49 67.13
CA CYS A 160 23.89 13.43 68.28
C CYS A 160 22.51 14.18 68.23
N ASP A 161 21.45 13.75 68.95
CA ASP A 161 21.24 12.56 69.80
C ASP A 161 19.75 12.07 69.80
N SER A 162 19.50 11.03 70.59
CA SER A 162 18.28 10.22 70.81
C SER A 162 17.15 10.87 71.63
N THR A 163 15.90 10.39 71.42
CA THR A 163 14.74 10.19 72.36
C THR A 163 13.40 10.13 71.59
N ALA A 164 12.21 9.78 72.13
CA ALA A 164 11.74 8.69 73.00
C ALA A 164 10.21 8.87 73.28
N GLY A 165 9.44 7.79 73.53
CA GLY A 165 7.97 7.84 73.72
C GLY A 165 7.17 7.74 72.41
N GLY A 166 5.90 7.32 72.36
CA GLY A 166 4.85 7.14 73.39
C GLY A 166 3.63 8.03 73.03
N ASP A 167 2.36 7.61 73.09
CA ASP A 167 1.76 6.36 73.58
C ASP A 167 0.37 6.11 72.92
N LEU A 168 -0.38 5.07 73.32
CA LEU A 168 -1.75 4.78 72.83
C LEU A 168 -2.80 5.84 73.20
N TYR A 169 -3.94 5.90 72.46
CA TYR A 169 -5.29 5.70 73.05
C TYR A 169 -6.40 5.47 71.98
N SER A 170 -7.57 5.03 72.44
CA SER A 170 -8.81 4.75 71.69
C SER A 170 -10.03 5.25 72.49
N PHE A 171 -11.14 5.66 71.84
CA PHE A 171 -12.53 5.17 72.10
C PHE A 171 -13.62 5.87 71.26
N ASP A 172 -14.87 5.41 71.44
CA ASP A 172 -16.06 5.56 70.58
C ASP A 172 -16.96 6.83 70.74
N CYS A 173 -17.90 6.93 69.79
CA CYS A 173 -19.21 7.61 69.72
C CYS A 173 -19.84 8.32 70.95
N LEU A 174 -20.66 9.37 70.68
CA LEU A 174 -22.11 9.37 71.00
C LEU A 174 -22.96 10.50 70.33
N LEU A 175 -24.26 10.56 70.66
CA LEU A 175 -25.43 11.13 69.94
C LEU A 175 -25.85 12.59 70.26
N GLN A 176 -26.92 13.05 69.56
CA GLN A 176 -27.82 14.24 69.71
C GLN A 176 -27.58 15.36 68.69
N GLY A 177 -28.54 16.17 68.19
CA GLY A 177 -29.98 16.44 68.48
C GLY A 177 -30.18 17.98 68.34
N GLU A 178 -31.18 18.64 67.72
CA GLU A 178 -32.66 18.48 67.61
C GLU A 178 -33.21 19.33 66.40
N GLN A 179 -34.32 18.93 65.77
CA GLN A 179 -35.67 19.57 65.64
C GLN A 179 -35.89 20.96 64.97
N GLY A 180 -37.05 21.10 64.30
CA GLY A 180 -37.63 22.37 63.81
C GLY A 180 -38.83 22.19 62.84
N GLU A 181 -39.95 22.88 63.08
CA GLU A 181 -41.22 22.80 62.30
C GLU A 181 -41.83 24.21 62.07
N GLN A 182 -43.01 24.48 61.47
CA GLN A 182 -44.16 23.68 61.00
C GLN A 182 -44.95 24.44 59.91
N GLY A 183 -45.87 23.80 59.16
CA GLY A 183 -46.83 24.50 58.27
C GLY A 183 -47.77 23.56 57.47
N VAL A 184 -49.07 23.92 57.36
CA VAL A 184 -50.17 23.10 56.79
C VAL A 184 -51.22 24.00 56.08
N GLN A 185 -52.17 23.41 55.32
CA GLN A 185 -53.39 24.01 54.70
C GLN A 185 -53.19 24.85 53.41
N GLU A 186 -54.07 24.87 52.39
CA GLU A 186 -55.31 24.09 52.07
C GLU A 186 -55.69 24.19 50.55
N PHE A 187 -56.76 23.49 50.12
CA PHE A 187 -57.41 23.46 48.77
C PHE A 187 -56.63 22.80 47.60
N GLY A 188 -57.28 22.15 46.60
CA GLY A 188 -58.67 21.68 46.53
C GLY A 188 -59.26 21.49 45.11
N GLN A 189 -59.50 20.23 44.70
CA GLN A 189 -60.19 19.82 43.44
C GLN A 189 -59.45 20.23 42.13
N ILE A 190 -59.79 19.86 40.88
CA ILE A 190 -60.77 18.95 40.20
C ILE A 190 -60.06 18.48 38.88
N CYS A 191 -60.36 17.43 38.08
CA CYS A 191 -61.59 16.67 37.77
C CYS A 191 -61.28 15.18 37.42
N ASN A 192 -61.96 14.61 36.40
CA ASN A 192 -61.81 13.22 35.88
C ASN A 192 -62.16 13.17 34.35
N PHE A 193 -62.33 11.95 33.80
CA PHE A 193 -62.78 11.54 32.44
C PHE A 193 -61.71 11.35 31.35
N ASP A 194 -61.77 10.32 30.48
CA ASP A 194 -62.27 8.94 30.67
C ASP A 194 -61.82 7.97 29.57
N LEU A 195 -61.98 6.65 29.78
CA LEU A 195 -61.74 5.60 28.80
C LEU A 195 -63.06 5.11 28.16
N VAL A 196 -63.28 5.44 26.87
CA VAL A 196 -64.46 4.96 26.13
C VAL A 196 -64.19 3.60 25.48
N LYS A 197 -64.92 2.57 25.94
CA LYS A 197 -65.12 1.32 25.19
C LYS A 197 -66.19 1.50 24.11
N GLY A 198 -66.00 0.86 22.96
CA GLY A 198 -67.04 0.65 21.95
C GLY A 198 -66.54 -0.32 20.88
N GLY A 199 -67.40 -1.24 20.46
CA GLY A 199 -67.08 -2.20 19.39
C GLY A 199 -68.32 -2.95 18.94
N SER A 200 -68.28 -3.50 17.72
CA SER A 200 -69.29 -4.42 17.17
C SER A 200 -68.79 -5.06 15.87
N ASP A 201 -68.81 -6.40 15.86
CA ASP A 201 -69.19 -7.35 14.80
C ASP A 201 -69.21 -6.93 13.31
N VAL A 202 -68.71 -7.82 12.43
CA VAL A 202 -69.52 -8.54 11.41
C VAL A 202 -68.66 -9.61 10.68
N GLU A 203 -69.27 -10.72 10.27
CA GLU A 203 -68.61 -11.94 9.74
C GLU A 203 -68.36 -11.99 8.22
N ARG A 204 -67.39 -12.83 7.80
CA ARG A 204 -67.37 -13.82 6.65
C ARG A 204 -65.94 -14.03 6.12
N SER A 205 -65.51 -15.15 5.50
CA SER A 205 -65.87 -16.60 5.41
C SER A 205 -64.91 -17.26 4.37
N ILE A 206 -64.62 -18.56 4.22
CA ILE A 206 -65.17 -19.84 4.72
C ILE A 206 -63.98 -20.80 5.06
N THR A 207 -64.04 -22.11 4.73
CA THR A 207 -63.01 -23.20 4.77
C THR A 207 -62.30 -23.42 6.13
N SER A 208 -62.61 -24.42 6.97
CA SER A 208 -62.87 -25.87 6.75
C SER A 208 -61.61 -26.64 6.29
N ASP A 209 -61.29 -27.85 6.80
CA ASP A 209 -62.18 -28.92 7.28
C ASP A 209 -61.89 -29.53 8.69
N VAL A 210 -62.91 -30.25 9.17
CA VAL A 210 -62.95 -31.41 10.10
C VAL A 210 -61.60 -32.01 10.57
N GLY A 211 -61.35 -32.29 11.87
CA GLY A 211 -62.10 -31.98 13.09
C GLY A 211 -61.91 -32.99 14.26
N ILE A 212 -62.11 -32.52 15.51
CA ILE A 212 -62.60 -33.26 16.71
C ILE A 212 -61.72 -34.40 17.28
N PRO A 213 -61.45 -34.51 18.61
CA PRO A 213 -61.47 -33.48 19.68
C PRO A 213 -60.24 -33.53 20.62
N PHE A 214 -60.13 -32.55 21.53
CA PHE A 214 -59.75 -32.81 22.93
C PHE A 214 -60.33 -31.72 23.85
N SER A 215 -60.92 -32.11 24.98
CA SER A 215 -61.48 -31.18 25.96
C SER A 215 -61.12 -31.59 27.40
N THR A 216 -60.22 -30.80 28.00
CA THR A 216 -60.25 -30.30 29.39
C THR A 216 -60.98 -31.11 30.48
N SER A 217 -60.22 -31.66 31.43
CA SER A 217 -60.47 -31.72 32.90
C SER A 217 -59.48 -32.74 33.53
N GLU A 218 -58.96 -32.64 34.76
CA GLU A 218 -58.88 -31.55 35.75
C GLU A 218 -57.85 -31.91 36.87
N VAL A 219 -57.65 -30.99 37.83
CA VAL A 219 -57.34 -31.28 39.26
C VAL A 219 -56.02 -32.01 39.63
N THR A 220 -55.08 -31.20 40.15
CA THR A 220 -54.10 -31.43 41.24
C THR A 220 -53.18 -32.68 41.25
N GLY A 221 -51.87 -32.44 41.38
CA GLY A 221 -50.90 -33.45 41.83
C GLY A 221 -49.51 -32.86 42.09
N SER A 222 -49.15 -32.66 43.37
CA SER A 222 -47.78 -32.30 43.76
C SER A 222 -46.91 -33.54 43.91
N VAL A 223 -45.67 -33.51 43.41
CA VAL A 223 -44.45 -34.04 44.07
C VAL A 223 -43.21 -33.78 43.19
N TYR A 224 -42.08 -33.44 43.81
CA TYR A 224 -40.76 -33.35 43.16
C TYR A 224 -40.21 -34.75 42.80
N SER A 225 -39.57 -34.91 41.63
CA SER A 225 -38.11 -35.10 41.54
C SER A 225 -37.59 -35.64 40.18
N SER A 226 -36.36 -35.22 39.86
CA SER A 226 -35.34 -35.97 39.09
C SER A 226 -35.73 -36.67 37.76
N VAL A 227 -35.63 -35.95 36.65
CA VAL A 227 -35.14 -36.50 35.36
C VAL A 227 -33.97 -35.64 34.88
N LYS A 228 -32.84 -36.25 34.51
CA LYS A 228 -31.61 -35.55 34.09
C LYS A 228 -31.72 -35.02 32.66
N SER A 229 -31.63 -33.70 32.47
CA SER A 229 -31.51 -33.08 31.14
C SER A 229 -30.04 -33.02 30.68
N SER A 230 -29.48 -34.15 30.24
CA SER A 230 -28.11 -34.24 29.70
C SER A 230 -28.04 -33.77 28.24
N SER A 231 -28.22 -32.46 28.01
CA SER A 231 -27.93 -31.81 26.71
C SER A 231 -27.65 -30.30 26.88
N SER A 232 -26.58 -29.97 27.61
CA SER A 232 -26.07 -28.60 27.68
C SER A 232 -25.35 -28.25 26.38
N VAL A 233 -26.04 -27.60 25.45
CA VAL A 233 -25.45 -27.03 24.22
C VAL A 233 -24.31 -26.09 24.62
N LEU A 234 -23.11 -26.28 24.04
CA LEU A 234 -21.94 -25.45 24.33
C LEU A 234 -22.15 -24.02 23.81
N LEU A 235 -22.58 -23.15 24.73
CA LEU A 235 -22.98 -21.77 24.47
C LEU A 235 -21.76 -20.83 24.35
N ASN A 236 -20.90 -21.09 23.36
CA ASN A 236 -19.66 -20.34 23.14
C ASN A 236 -19.95 -18.85 22.86
N ARG A 237 -19.60 -17.99 23.82
CA ARG A 237 -19.88 -16.55 23.81
C ARG A 237 -18.82 -15.80 23.01
N PHE A 238 -19.13 -15.46 21.76
CA PHE A 238 -18.25 -14.68 20.89
C PHE A 238 -18.54 -13.17 21.00
N LEU A 239 -17.54 -12.39 21.42
CA LEU A 239 -17.53 -10.94 21.24
C LEU A 239 -16.95 -10.63 19.86
N SER A 240 -17.75 -10.06 18.94
CA SER A 240 -17.34 -9.82 17.55
C SER A 240 -17.01 -8.36 17.23
N ASN A 241 -16.10 -8.15 16.26
CA ASN A 241 -15.77 -6.83 15.74
C ASN A 241 -16.78 -6.43 14.65
N THR A 242 -17.65 -5.46 14.96
CA THR A 242 -18.77 -5.08 14.09
C THR A 242 -18.35 -4.53 12.72
N GLU A 243 -17.15 -3.94 12.58
CA GLU A 243 -16.65 -3.50 11.27
C GLU A 243 -16.21 -4.66 10.37
N GLU A 244 -15.71 -5.76 10.96
CA GLU A 244 -15.43 -6.96 10.17
C GLU A 244 -16.72 -7.66 9.74
N GLU A 245 -17.72 -7.79 10.62
CA GLU A 245 -19.07 -8.28 10.25
C GLU A 245 -19.68 -7.46 9.09
N LYS A 246 -19.77 -6.13 9.24
CA LYS A 246 -20.26 -5.20 8.19
C LYS A 246 -19.54 -5.38 6.85
N LYS A 247 -18.24 -5.64 6.87
CA LYS A 247 -17.40 -5.86 5.68
C LYS A 247 -17.64 -7.23 5.04
N ILE A 248 -17.78 -8.30 5.83
CA ILE A 248 -18.09 -9.66 5.34
C ILE A 248 -19.48 -9.65 4.69
N ILE A 249 -20.49 -9.13 5.38
CA ILE A 249 -21.85 -8.93 4.84
C ILE A 249 -21.80 -8.05 3.58
N GLY A 250 -20.94 -7.02 3.56
CA GLY A 250 -20.75 -6.13 2.41
C GLY A 250 -20.04 -6.73 1.18
N GLU A 251 -19.21 -7.77 1.35
CA GLU A 251 -18.55 -8.50 0.24
C GLU A 251 -19.31 -9.77 -0.19
N VAL A 252 -20.06 -10.43 0.72
CA VAL A 252 -20.66 -11.75 0.50
C VAL A 252 -22.20 -11.77 0.57
N GLY A 253 -22.81 -10.85 1.32
CA GLY A 253 -24.26 -10.78 1.53
C GLY A 253 -24.78 -11.54 2.76
N LEU A 254 -23.93 -12.31 3.44
CA LEU A 254 -24.24 -13.06 4.68
C LEU A 254 -23.12 -12.89 5.71
N ASN A 255 -23.46 -13.02 7.00
CA ASN A 255 -22.52 -12.86 8.11
C ASN A 255 -21.73 -14.16 8.38
N ILE A 256 -20.89 -14.56 7.42
CA ILE A 256 -20.05 -15.75 7.55
C ILE A 256 -19.01 -15.53 8.66
N HIS A 257 -18.80 -16.54 9.52
CA HIS A 257 -17.80 -16.50 10.59
C HIS A 257 -16.39 -16.19 10.02
N SER A 258 -15.62 -15.33 10.70
CA SER A 258 -14.40 -14.72 10.16
C SER A 258 -13.30 -15.73 9.80
N TYR A 259 -13.24 -16.87 10.49
CA TYR A 259 -12.36 -18.00 10.15
C TYR A 259 -12.72 -18.61 8.79
N ASP A 260 -14.00 -18.87 8.55
CA ASP A 260 -14.48 -19.48 7.30
C ASP A 260 -14.35 -18.49 6.14
N TYR A 261 -14.61 -17.21 6.37
CA TYR A 261 -14.35 -16.16 5.40
C TYR A 261 -12.86 -16.03 5.07
N SER A 262 -11.96 -16.19 6.05
CA SER A 262 -10.51 -16.19 5.82
C SER A 262 -10.08 -17.34 4.89
N ASN A 263 -10.72 -18.51 4.98
CA ASN A 263 -10.47 -19.62 4.07
C ASN A 263 -10.92 -19.31 2.62
N ILE A 264 -12.06 -18.65 2.44
CA ILE A 264 -12.49 -18.13 1.12
C ILE A 264 -11.49 -17.11 0.57
N LEU A 265 -10.94 -16.23 1.42
CA LEU A 265 -9.89 -15.28 1.03
C LEU A 265 -8.56 -15.98 0.66
N LEU A 266 -8.23 -17.11 1.28
CA LEU A 266 -7.06 -17.92 0.91
C LEU A 266 -7.24 -18.57 -0.48
N ILE A 267 -8.43 -19.09 -0.81
CA ILE A 267 -8.74 -19.58 -2.16
C ILE A 267 -8.66 -18.43 -3.18
N LYS A 268 -9.30 -17.28 -2.91
CA LYS A 268 -9.20 -16.04 -3.72
C LYS A 268 -7.74 -15.67 -4.01
N LYS A 269 -6.85 -15.76 -3.00
CA LYS A 269 -5.41 -15.49 -3.14
C LYS A 269 -4.70 -16.56 -3.98
N LYS A 270 -4.98 -17.85 -3.78
CA LYS A 270 -4.45 -18.99 -4.56
C LYS A 270 -4.79 -18.84 -6.05
N PHE A 271 -6.08 -18.60 -6.37
CA PHE A 271 -6.58 -18.35 -7.72
C PHE A 271 -5.92 -17.13 -8.38
N LEU A 272 -5.91 -15.97 -7.72
CA LEU A 272 -5.29 -14.76 -8.28
C LEU A 272 -3.77 -14.90 -8.46
N SER A 273 -3.11 -15.81 -7.73
CA SER A 273 -1.68 -16.08 -7.85
C SER A 273 -1.32 -17.04 -8.98
N SER A 274 -2.16 -18.03 -9.33
CA SER A 274 -1.89 -18.91 -10.47
C SER A 274 -2.03 -18.15 -11.79
N ILE A 275 -3.23 -17.63 -12.05
CA ILE A 275 -3.61 -17.00 -13.33
C ILE A 275 -2.75 -15.79 -13.72
N LYS A 276 -2.08 -15.14 -12.76
CA LYS A 276 -1.20 -13.98 -13.00
C LYS A 276 -0.03 -14.29 -13.92
N GLY A 277 0.50 -15.51 -13.87
CA GLY A 277 1.52 -15.96 -14.81
C GLY A 277 0.93 -16.12 -16.21
N ASP A 278 -0.17 -16.87 -16.29
CA ASP A 278 -0.72 -17.36 -17.56
C ASP A 278 -1.35 -16.24 -18.40
N ILE A 279 -2.13 -15.33 -17.78
CA ILE A 279 -2.63 -14.12 -18.43
C ILE A 279 -1.47 -13.22 -18.88
N GLY A 280 -0.42 -13.11 -18.07
CA GLY A 280 0.76 -12.30 -18.39
C GLY A 280 1.54 -12.84 -19.59
N ASN A 281 1.69 -14.16 -19.66
CA ASN A 281 2.31 -14.85 -20.80
C ASN A 281 1.43 -14.72 -22.05
N LEU A 282 0.12 -14.96 -21.93
CA LEU A 282 -0.85 -14.80 -23.04
C LEU A 282 -0.78 -13.40 -23.64
N PHE A 283 -0.86 -12.35 -22.82
CA PHE A 283 -0.82 -10.97 -23.31
C PHE A 283 0.53 -10.60 -23.91
N SER A 284 1.63 -11.16 -23.41
CA SER A 284 2.96 -11.00 -24.02
C SER A 284 2.99 -11.62 -25.42
N VAL A 285 2.53 -12.86 -25.56
CA VAL A 285 2.49 -13.58 -26.86
C VAL A 285 1.53 -12.91 -27.84
N MET A 286 0.37 -12.42 -27.40
CA MET A 286 -0.56 -11.68 -28.25
C MET A 286 0.05 -10.36 -28.75
N LEU A 287 0.81 -9.63 -27.91
CA LEU A 287 1.52 -8.42 -28.33
C LEU A 287 2.67 -8.74 -29.29
N GLU A 288 3.49 -9.74 -28.99
CA GLU A 288 4.62 -10.18 -29.84
C GLU A 288 4.19 -10.70 -31.21
N ARG A 289 2.98 -11.27 -31.32
CA ARG A 289 2.38 -11.70 -32.59
C ARG A 289 1.53 -10.63 -33.29
N GLY A 290 1.42 -9.42 -32.72
CA GLY A 290 0.59 -8.35 -33.29
C GLY A 290 -0.89 -8.75 -33.42
N PHE A 291 -1.43 -9.48 -32.44
CA PHE A 291 -2.76 -10.10 -32.47
C PHE A 291 -3.86 -9.12 -32.92
N VAL A 292 -4.69 -9.55 -33.87
CA VAL A 292 -5.83 -8.77 -34.39
C VAL A 292 -7.11 -9.27 -33.74
N PHE A 293 -7.89 -8.35 -33.16
CA PHE A 293 -9.18 -8.64 -32.56
C PHE A 293 -10.28 -8.89 -33.59
N PRO A 294 -11.39 -9.57 -33.20
CA PRO A 294 -12.63 -9.62 -33.99
C PRO A 294 -13.14 -8.24 -34.46
N SER A 295 -12.90 -7.17 -33.70
CA SER A 295 -13.17 -5.79 -34.13
C SER A 295 -12.22 -5.21 -35.19
N GLY A 296 -11.34 -6.02 -35.79
CA GLY A 296 -10.30 -5.61 -36.74
C GLY A 296 -9.10 -4.90 -36.11
N LYS A 297 -9.11 -4.71 -34.78
CA LYS A 297 -8.13 -3.87 -34.08
C LYS A 297 -6.86 -4.64 -33.74
N VAL A 298 -5.71 -4.09 -34.14
CA VAL A 298 -4.39 -4.67 -33.82
C VAL A 298 -4.04 -4.34 -32.36
N LEU A 299 -3.89 -5.36 -31.51
CA LEU A 299 -3.68 -5.24 -30.06
C LEU A 299 -2.55 -4.27 -29.67
N SER A 300 -1.45 -4.28 -30.41
CA SER A 300 -0.31 -3.39 -30.18
C SER A 300 -0.69 -1.91 -30.37
N ARG A 301 -1.51 -1.59 -31.38
CA ARG A 301 -1.86 -0.21 -31.75
C ARG A 301 -2.99 0.40 -30.90
N CYS A 302 -3.46 -0.25 -29.85
CA CYS A 302 -4.73 0.12 -29.20
C CYS A 302 -4.63 0.38 -27.68
N MET A 303 -5.28 1.46 -27.25
CA MET A 303 -5.42 1.81 -25.84
C MET A 303 -6.22 0.77 -25.05
N TRP A 304 -5.91 0.64 -23.75
CA TRP A 304 -6.60 -0.28 -22.83
C TRP A 304 -8.13 -0.16 -22.87
N ARG A 305 -8.70 1.05 -22.98
CA ARG A 305 -10.15 1.24 -23.08
C ARG A 305 -10.75 0.50 -24.26
N THR A 306 -10.06 0.53 -25.39
CA THR A 306 -10.49 0.00 -26.69
C THR A 306 -10.41 -1.52 -26.72
N VAL A 307 -9.36 -2.11 -26.13
CA VAL A 307 -9.12 -3.57 -26.14
C VAL A 307 -9.71 -4.31 -24.93
N TYR A 308 -10.04 -3.61 -23.84
CA TYR A 308 -10.48 -4.24 -22.58
C TYR A 308 -11.70 -5.15 -22.76
N GLY A 309 -12.68 -4.77 -23.59
CA GLY A 309 -13.88 -5.59 -23.81
C GLY A 309 -13.56 -6.96 -24.39
N GLU A 310 -12.66 -7.02 -25.37
CA GLU A 310 -12.29 -8.24 -26.09
C GLU A 310 -11.21 -9.03 -25.33
N LEU A 311 -10.21 -8.36 -24.74
CA LEU A 311 -9.28 -8.99 -23.79
C LEU A 311 -10.01 -9.64 -22.61
N TRP A 312 -11.06 -9.00 -22.09
CA TRP A 312 -11.88 -9.56 -21.01
C TRP A 312 -12.59 -10.84 -21.46
N GLN A 313 -13.20 -10.86 -22.64
CA GLN A 313 -13.86 -12.06 -23.16
C GLN A 313 -12.88 -13.21 -23.39
N ILE A 314 -11.74 -12.95 -24.04
CA ILE A 314 -10.68 -13.96 -24.26
C ILE A 314 -10.16 -14.50 -22.92
N THR A 315 -9.89 -13.61 -21.96
CA THR A 315 -9.34 -14.02 -20.65
C THR A 315 -10.37 -14.79 -19.82
N VAL A 316 -11.65 -14.41 -19.84
CA VAL A 316 -12.70 -15.20 -19.16
C VAL A 316 -12.88 -16.55 -19.83
N GLY A 317 -12.89 -16.63 -21.16
CA GLY A 317 -12.98 -17.91 -21.88
C GLY A 317 -11.80 -18.86 -21.59
N LEU A 318 -10.58 -18.33 -21.49
CA LEU A 318 -9.39 -19.10 -21.07
C LEU A 318 -9.51 -19.62 -19.63
N LEU A 319 -10.01 -18.78 -18.71
CA LEU A 319 -10.02 -19.07 -17.28
C LEU A 319 -11.27 -19.79 -16.78
N ASP A 320 -12.30 -19.93 -17.60
CA ASP A 320 -13.59 -20.56 -17.26
C ASP A 320 -13.44 -21.96 -16.59
N PRO A 321 -12.52 -22.86 -17.02
CA PRO A 321 -12.25 -24.11 -16.28
C PRO A 321 -11.66 -23.87 -14.88
N ILE A 322 -10.71 -22.93 -14.75
CA ILE A 322 -10.06 -22.60 -13.48
C ILE A 322 -11.05 -21.89 -12.54
N ILE A 323 -11.96 -21.09 -13.08
CA ILE A 323 -13.04 -20.44 -12.33
C ILE A 323 -14.06 -21.48 -11.84
N ARG A 324 -14.47 -22.44 -12.67
CA ARG A 324 -15.32 -23.56 -12.22
C ARG A 324 -14.67 -24.34 -11.07
N GLU A 325 -13.42 -24.74 -11.22
CA GLU A 325 -12.68 -25.45 -10.16
C GLU A 325 -12.55 -24.61 -8.89
N THR A 326 -12.27 -23.31 -9.02
CA THR A 326 -12.22 -22.38 -7.88
C THR A 326 -13.57 -22.25 -7.18
N CYS A 327 -14.68 -22.22 -7.92
CA CYS A 327 -16.03 -22.23 -7.34
C CYS A 327 -16.33 -23.55 -6.61
N LYS A 328 -15.92 -24.70 -7.16
CA LYS A 328 -16.06 -26.02 -6.51
C LYS A 328 -15.29 -26.09 -5.18
N ASN A 329 -14.02 -25.66 -5.16
CA ASN A 329 -13.22 -25.59 -3.92
C ASN A 329 -13.88 -24.67 -2.86
N ILE A 330 -14.67 -23.67 -3.28
CA ILE A 330 -15.39 -22.77 -2.37
C ILE A 330 -16.70 -23.39 -1.89
N ASP A 331 -17.44 -24.10 -2.74
CA ASP A 331 -18.63 -24.88 -2.34
C ASP A 331 -18.27 -25.97 -1.29
N GLU A 332 -17.12 -26.62 -1.45
CA GLU A 332 -16.58 -27.60 -0.49
C GLU A 332 -16.32 -26.97 0.88
N ILE A 333 -15.72 -25.77 0.95
CA ILE A 333 -15.50 -25.05 2.21
C ILE A 333 -16.83 -24.53 2.80
N LEU A 334 -17.72 -23.99 1.97
CA LEU A 334 -19.02 -23.51 2.43
C LEU A 334 -19.90 -24.63 3.00
N SER A 335 -19.71 -25.86 2.51
CA SER A 335 -20.36 -27.07 3.04
C SER A 335 -19.87 -27.47 4.45
N GLN A 336 -18.91 -26.73 5.02
CA GLN A 336 -18.46 -26.83 6.42
C GLN A 336 -18.55 -25.50 7.20
N ALA A 337 -18.91 -24.40 6.53
CA ALA A 337 -18.85 -23.05 7.09
C ALA A 337 -20.12 -22.63 7.85
N HIS A 338 -19.96 -21.60 8.69
CA HIS A 338 -20.97 -21.12 9.61
C HIS A 338 -21.37 -19.68 9.32
N VAL A 339 -22.67 -19.39 9.49
CA VAL A 339 -23.22 -18.02 9.55
C VAL A 339 -23.53 -17.67 11.00
N LEU A 340 -23.18 -16.45 11.38
CA LEU A 340 -23.48 -15.83 12.67
C LEU A 340 -24.80 -15.05 12.55
N ASP A 341 -25.91 -15.72 12.84
CA ASP A 341 -27.22 -15.06 12.92
C ASP A 341 -27.26 -14.14 14.16
N VAL A 342 -27.91 -12.98 14.01
CA VAL A 342 -28.21 -12.08 15.12
C VAL A 342 -29.43 -12.63 15.87
N CYS A 343 -29.31 -12.81 17.18
CA CYS A 343 -30.46 -13.21 17.98
C CYS A 343 -31.48 -12.07 18.08
N SER A 344 -32.76 -12.35 17.86
CA SER A 344 -33.83 -11.34 17.95
C SER A 344 -34.10 -10.84 19.37
N VAL A 345 -33.65 -11.59 20.39
CA VAL A 345 -33.84 -11.28 21.82
C VAL A 345 -32.68 -10.46 22.39
N ASP A 346 -31.46 -10.66 21.87
CA ASP A 346 -30.25 -9.92 22.28
C ASP A 346 -29.34 -9.65 21.06
N PRO A 347 -29.20 -8.39 20.61
CA PRO A 347 -28.35 -8.05 19.47
C PRO A 347 -26.84 -8.12 19.77
N LEU A 348 -26.42 -8.35 21.01
CA LEU A 348 -25.04 -8.75 21.36
C LEU A 348 -24.83 -10.25 21.19
N TYR A 349 -25.89 -11.05 21.18
CA TYR A 349 -25.81 -12.50 21.05
C TYR A 349 -25.76 -12.94 19.57
N ARG A 350 -24.92 -13.93 19.27
CA ARG A 350 -24.72 -14.50 17.93
C ARG A 350 -24.91 -16.01 17.99
N VAL A 351 -25.80 -16.53 17.15
CA VAL A 351 -25.95 -17.98 16.96
C VAL A 351 -25.13 -18.39 15.75
N ALA A 352 -24.07 -19.16 15.95
CA ALA A 352 -23.36 -19.83 14.88
C ALA A 352 -24.18 -21.05 14.42
N ARG A 353 -24.69 -21.03 13.19
CA ARG A 353 -25.30 -22.20 12.53
C ARG A 353 -24.59 -22.53 11.23
N LYS A 354 -24.76 -23.76 10.76
CA LYS A 354 -24.26 -24.19 9.46
C LYS A 354 -24.99 -23.46 8.31
N ILE A 355 -24.27 -23.16 7.24
CA ILE A 355 -24.83 -22.62 5.99
C ILE A 355 -25.76 -23.67 5.33
N THR A 356 -26.94 -23.23 4.89
CA THR A 356 -27.88 -24.07 4.11
C THR A 356 -27.49 -24.12 2.63
N ASP A 357 -27.89 -25.16 1.89
CA ASP A 357 -27.50 -25.28 0.47
C ASP A 357 -28.01 -24.13 -0.42
N THR A 358 -29.16 -23.53 -0.09
CA THR A 358 -29.70 -22.36 -0.81
C THR A 358 -28.86 -21.11 -0.57
N GLU A 359 -28.45 -20.87 0.68
CA GLU A 359 -27.46 -19.83 1.02
C GLU A 359 -26.12 -20.12 0.34
N LYS A 360 -25.65 -21.38 0.35
CA LYS A 360 -24.41 -21.79 -0.30
C LYS A 360 -24.40 -21.47 -1.78
N CYS A 361 -25.44 -21.84 -2.54
CA CYS A 361 -25.54 -21.49 -3.96
C CYS A 361 -25.54 -19.96 -4.19
N SER A 362 -26.25 -19.21 -3.33
CA SER A 362 -26.24 -17.74 -3.37
C SER A 362 -24.85 -17.16 -3.13
N ILE A 363 -24.12 -17.68 -2.13
CA ILE A 363 -22.75 -17.30 -1.83
C ILE A 363 -21.81 -17.67 -2.99
N VAL A 364 -21.91 -18.85 -3.59
CA VAL A 364 -21.03 -19.27 -4.70
C VAL A 364 -21.17 -18.34 -5.90
N GLU A 365 -22.39 -17.94 -6.30
CA GLU A 365 -22.58 -16.93 -7.37
C GLU A 365 -22.15 -15.52 -6.93
N CYS A 366 -22.39 -15.12 -5.68
CA CYS A 366 -21.92 -13.85 -5.14
C CYS A 366 -20.39 -13.75 -5.16
N VAL A 367 -19.70 -14.80 -4.70
CA VAL A 367 -18.25 -14.95 -4.74
C VAL A 367 -17.75 -14.94 -6.19
N LYS A 368 -18.41 -15.63 -7.11
CA LYS A 368 -18.06 -15.67 -8.54
C LYS A 368 -18.10 -14.27 -9.20
N GLU A 369 -19.12 -13.45 -8.95
CA GLU A 369 -19.16 -12.07 -9.46
C GLU A 369 -18.32 -11.06 -8.63
N PHE A 370 -18.56 -10.95 -7.32
CA PHE A 370 -17.96 -9.91 -6.47
C PHE A 370 -16.55 -10.22 -6.00
N ILE A 371 -16.17 -11.49 -5.87
CA ILE A 371 -14.83 -11.88 -5.40
C ILE A 371 -13.93 -12.31 -6.56
N ILE A 372 -14.40 -13.17 -7.48
CA ILE A 372 -13.63 -13.65 -8.63
C ILE A 372 -13.64 -12.62 -9.76
N TYR A 373 -14.76 -12.38 -10.45
CA TYR A 373 -14.77 -11.52 -11.65
C TYR A 373 -14.38 -10.07 -11.36
N LYS A 374 -14.87 -9.45 -10.27
CA LYS A 374 -14.48 -8.08 -9.85
C LYS A 374 -12.98 -7.96 -9.61
N SER A 375 -12.36 -8.91 -8.92
CA SER A 375 -10.89 -8.94 -8.70
C SER A 375 -10.14 -9.27 -9.99
N LEU A 376 -10.69 -10.13 -10.85
CA LEU A 376 -10.09 -10.46 -12.14
C LEU A 376 -10.03 -9.22 -13.04
N ARG A 377 -11.08 -8.39 -13.12
CA ARG A 377 -11.10 -7.14 -13.91
C ARG A 377 -9.97 -6.18 -13.51
N SER A 378 -9.73 -5.99 -12.22
CA SER A 378 -8.65 -5.12 -11.74
C SER A 378 -7.26 -5.75 -11.92
N ASN A 379 -7.12 -7.06 -11.71
CA ASN A 379 -5.86 -7.76 -11.92
C ASN A 379 -5.48 -7.84 -13.40
N ILE A 380 -6.41 -8.10 -14.33
CA ILE A 380 -6.12 -8.07 -15.77
C ILE A 380 -5.61 -6.68 -16.20
N ARG A 381 -6.20 -5.59 -15.70
CA ARG A 381 -5.68 -4.22 -15.96
C ARG A 381 -4.24 -4.05 -15.45
N SER A 382 -3.94 -4.58 -14.27
CA SER A 382 -2.60 -4.54 -13.67
C SER A 382 -1.60 -5.39 -14.47
N ILE A 383 -1.99 -6.60 -14.87
CA ILE A 383 -1.19 -7.51 -15.69
C ILE A 383 -0.90 -6.89 -17.06
N TRP A 384 -1.92 -6.38 -17.74
CA TRP A 384 -1.76 -5.64 -19.01
C TRP A 384 -0.79 -4.45 -18.87
N SER A 385 -0.97 -3.63 -17.82
CA SER A 385 -0.09 -2.50 -17.55
C SER A 385 1.35 -2.91 -17.18
N ARG A 386 1.57 -4.14 -16.71
CA ARG A 386 2.90 -4.74 -16.46
C ARG A 386 3.49 -5.37 -17.72
N VAL A 387 2.68 -6.00 -18.56
CA VAL A 387 3.10 -6.62 -19.83
C VAL A 387 3.57 -5.54 -20.79
N ILE A 388 2.79 -4.46 -20.99
CA ILE A 388 3.20 -3.30 -21.78
C ILE A 388 4.55 -2.72 -21.32
N LYS A 389 4.75 -2.57 -20.00
CA LYS A 389 6.01 -2.04 -19.43
C LYS A 389 7.22 -2.96 -19.62
N ASN A 390 6.98 -4.24 -19.90
CA ASN A 390 8.02 -5.25 -20.07
C ASN A 390 8.20 -5.67 -21.55
N SER A 391 7.27 -5.31 -22.44
CA SER A 391 7.33 -5.67 -23.85
C SER A 391 8.36 -4.83 -24.59
N LYS A 392 9.01 -5.40 -25.60
CA LYS A 392 9.96 -4.66 -26.47
C LYS A 392 9.28 -3.54 -27.27
N TYR A 393 7.98 -3.62 -27.46
CA TYR A 393 7.18 -2.56 -28.05
C TYR A 393 7.01 -1.45 -27.02
N ASP A 394 7.49 -0.26 -27.37
CA ASP A 394 7.51 0.88 -26.46
C ASP A 394 6.13 1.55 -26.35
N PHE A 395 5.20 0.85 -25.71
CA PHE A 395 3.89 1.37 -25.31
C PHE A 395 3.88 1.82 -23.83
N GLY A 396 5.04 1.78 -23.17
CA GLY A 396 5.21 1.89 -21.71
C GLY A 396 4.66 3.17 -21.08
N ASN A 397 4.60 4.26 -21.84
CA ASN A 397 4.18 5.58 -21.39
C ASN A 397 2.96 6.17 -22.15
N ILE A 398 2.20 5.38 -22.95
CA ILE A 398 0.97 5.92 -23.58
C ILE A 398 -0.11 6.22 -22.52
N GLY A 399 -0.16 7.48 -22.10
CA GLY A 399 -1.43 8.18 -21.85
C GLY A 399 -2.23 7.79 -20.61
N TYR A 400 -1.62 7.40 -19.48
CA TYR A 400 -2.41 7.21 -18.23
C TYR A 400 -3.06 8.50 -17.68
N GLY A 401 -2.74 9.67 -18.25
CA GLY A 401 -3.43 10.95 -18.00
C GLY A 401 -4.32 11.44 -19.15
N TYR A 402 -4.28 10.80 -20.33
CA TYR A 402 -4.97 11.31 -21.52
C TYR A 402 -6.38 10.71 -21.64
N THR A 403 -7.37 11.54 -21.31
CA THR A 403 -8.73 11.33 -21.79
C THR A 403 -8.95 12.18 -23.02
N GLU A 404 -8.53 11.66 -24.17
CA GLU A 404 -9.23 11.95 -25.42
C GLU A 404 -10.73 11.71 -25.15
N LYS A 405 -11.54 12.68 -25.56
CA LYS A 405 -13.00 12.53 -25.53
C LYS A 405 -13.35 11.74 -26.78
N ASP A 406 -14.01 10.61 -26.62
CA ASP A 406 -14.50 9.79 -27.72
C ASP A 406 -15.68 10.50 -28.44
N THR A 407 -15.39 11.60 -29.16
CA THR A 407 -16.26 12.18 -30.18
C THR A 407 -16.07 11.37 -31.45
N ALA A 408 -17.05 10.51 -31.78
CA ALA A 408 -16.97 9.52 -32.85
C ALA A 408 -17.19 10.13 -34.25
N ASP A 409 -16.42 11.17 -34.56
CA ASP A 409 -16.49 11.93 -35.82
C ASP A 409 -15.09 11.93 -36.46
N ASP A 410 -14.79 10.83 -37.17
CA ASP A 410 -13.45 10.37 -37.55
C ASP A 410 -12.67 11.32 -38.49
N ASN A 411 -13.29 12.39 -39.00
CA ASN A 411 -12.63 13.42 -39.80
C ASN A 411 -12.22 14.68 -38.99
N SER A 412 -12.65 14.81 -37.75
CA SER A 412 -12.21 15.91 -36.89
C SER A 412 -10.82 15.62 -36.32
N GLY A 413 -9.81 16.35 -36.83
CA GLY A 413 -8.41 16.25 -36.39
C GLY A 413 -8.17 16.82 -34.99
N ILE A 414 -8.89 16.32 -33.98
CA ILE A 414 -8.86 16.80 -32.60
C ILE A 414 -7.52 16.39 -31.99
N GLY A 415 -6.58 17.34 -31.98
CA GLY A 415 -5.35 17.23 -31.20
C GLY A 415 -5.66 16.97 -29.73
N GLY A 416 -4.75 16.27 -29.04
CA GLY A 416 -4.91 15.94 -27.63
C GLY A 416 -4.98 17.18 -26.73
N SER A 417 -5.04 17.01 -25.40
CA SER A 417 -5.26 18.12 -24.45
C SER A 417 -4.13 19.17 -24.32
N TRP A 418 -3.21 19.23 -25.29
CA TRP A 418 -2.22 20.29 -25.50
C TRP A 418 -2.41 21.03 -26.85
N GLY A 419 -3.50 20.76 -27.59
CA GLY A 419 -3.72 21.26 -28.96
C GLY A 419 -2.95 20.48 -30.02
N VAL A 420 -1.70 20.07 -29.71
CA VAL A 420 -0.83 19.29 -30.59
C VAL A 420 -0.67 17.84 -30.14
N LYS A 421 -0.29 16.98 -31.10
CA LYS A 421 0.04 15.57 -30.87
C LYS A 421 1.55 15.38 -30.86
N LEU A 422 2.17 15.44 -29.67
CA LEU A 422 3.61 15.16 -29.56
C LEU A 422 3.93 13.71 -29.94
N ARG A 423 5.07 13.54 -30.58
CA ARG A 423 5.71 12.24 -30.83
C ARG A 423 5.91 11.48 -29.51
N TYR A 424 5.71 10.16 -29.56
CA TYR A 424 5.64 9.33 -28.35
C TYR A 424 6.87 9.46 -27.43
N ILE A 425 8.07 9.44 -28.00
CA ILE A 425 9.33 9.49 -27.24
C ILE A 425 9.48 10.81 -26.48
N ASP A 426 8.96 11.91 -27.04
CA ASP A 426 9.04 13.25 -26.44
C ASP A 426 8.03 13.38 -25.29
N ASN A 427 6.80 12.87 -25.46
CA ASN A 427 5.82 12.75 -24.39
C ASN A 427 6.35 11.84 -23.25
N ALA A 428 7.06 10.76 -23.57
CA ALA A 428 7.69 9.88 -22.60
C ALA A 428 8.85 10.57 -21.84
N ALA A 429 9.63 11.43 -22.51
CA ALA A 429 10.70 12.23 -21.90
C ALA A 429 10.12 13.30 -20.94
N ILE A 430 9.17 14.12 -21.40
CA ILE A 430 8.43 15.09 -20.55
C ILE A 430 7.88 14.41 -19.30
N LEU A 431 7.27 13.23 -19.45
CA LEU A 431 6.70 12.50 -18.32
C LEU A 431 7.77 11.92 -17.37
N ASN A 432 8.99 11.66 -17.85
CA ASN A 432 10.13 11.28 -17.01
C ASN A 432 10.75 12.48 -16.28
N ILE A 433 10.87 13.64 -16.93
CA ILE A 433 11.26 14.92 -16.30
C ILE A 433 10.31 15.22 -15.13
N ARG A 434 9.00 15.20 -15.38
CA ARG A 434 7.98 15.41 -14.33
C ARG A 434 8.05 14.40 -13.18
N ARG A 435 8.39 13.13 -13.45
CA ARG A 435 8.62 12.11 -12.40
C ARG A 435 9.86 12.43 -11.54
N SER A 436 10.90 13.02 -12.13
CA SER A 436 12.10 13.51 -11.44
C SER A 436 11.74 14.64 -10.47
N PHE A 437 11.08 15.68 -10.96
CA PHE A 437 10.69 16.84 -10.14
C PHE A 437 9.63 16.53 -9.09
N SER A 438 8.61 15.73 -9.41
CA SER A 438 7.64 15.23 -8.43
C SER A 438 8.31 14.51 -7.23
N ARG A 439 9.48 13.89 -7.44
CA ARG A 439 10.28 13.33 -6.35
C ARG A 439 11.08 14.39 -5.57
N LYS A 440 11.64 15.41 -6.23
CA LYS A 440 12.26 16.58 -5.56
C LYS A 440 11.24 17.25 -4.64
N ILE A 441 10.07 17.60 -5.20
CA ILE A 441 8.90 18.17 -4.49
C ILE A 441 8.50 17.32 -3.28
N ARG A 442 8.37 16.00 -3.42
CA ARG A 442 8.03 15.11 -2.30
C ARG A 442 9.04 15.22 -1.15
N ILE A 443 10.33 15.23 -1.44
CA ILE A 443 11.39 15.26 -0.42
C ILE A 443 11.37 16.60 0.32
N CYS A 444 11.34 17.71 -0.42
CA CYS A 444 11.29 19.07 0.12
C CYS A 444 10.06 19.27 1.03
N ILE A 445 8.86 18.88 0.57
CA ILE A 445 7.63 19.03 1.35
C ILE A 445 7.56 18.11 2.56
N ASN A 446 8.07 16.87 2.45
CA ASN A 446 8.14 15.97 3.59
C ASN A 446 9.08 16.52 4.66
N SER A 447 10.26 17.03 4.27
CA SER A 447 11.19 17.71 5.17
C SER A 447 10.54 18.93 5.84
N LYS A 448 9.88 19.82 5.07
CA LYS A 448 9.30 21.05 5.61
C LYS A 448 8.13 20.79 6.55
N PHE A 449 7.28 19.82 6.23
CA PHE A 449 6.17 19.45 7.13
C PHE A 449 6.64 18.73 8.40
N SER A 450 7.73 17.94 8.35
CA SER A 450 8.36 17.41 9.56
C SER A 450 8.92 18.54 10.43
N GLU A 451 9.74 19.43 9.85
CA GLU A 451 10.32 20.60 10.52
C GLU A 451 9.25 21.46 11.22
N MET A 452 8.10 21.70 10.56
CA MET A 452 7.00 22.45 11.16
C MET A 452 6.36 21.72 12.35
N ILE A 453 6.14 20.40 12.27
CA ILE A 453 5.56 19.59 13.34
C ILE A 453 6.52 19.51 14.55
N GLU A 454 7.80 19.24 14.29
CA GLU A 454 8.85 19.12 15.31
C GLU A 454 9.02 20.43 16.10
N ASN A 455 9.07 21.57 15.40
CA ASN A 455 9.19 22.90 16.01
C ASN A 455 7.86 23.48 16.54
N LYS A 456 6.75 22.72 16.47
CA LYS A 456 5.39 23.18 16.85
C LYS A 456 5.05 24.54 16.23
N TYR A 457 5.35 24.70 14.94
CA TYR A 457 5.24 25.96 14.20
C TYR A 457 3.88 26.64 14.41
N LYS A 458 3.92 27.91 14.84
CA LYS A 458 2.74 28.73 15.11
C LYS A 458 2.47 29.68 13.94
N PHE A 459 1.29 29.56 13.33
CA PHE A 459 0.80 30.46 12.30
C PHE A 459 0.47 31.85 12.88
N GLU A 460 0.42 32.86 12.02
CA GLU A 460 0.16 34.27 12.39
C GLU A 460 -1.17 34.47 13.15
N ASP A 461 -2.20 33.67 12.83
CA ASP A 461 -3.50 33.67 13.54
C ASP A 461 -3.48 32.86 14.85
N GLY A 462 -2.30 32.65 15.42
CA GLY A 462 -2.09 31.98 16.70
C GLY A 462 -2.23 30.45 16.69
N THR A 463 -2.72 29.86 15.60
CA THR A 463 -2.86 28.40 15.50
C THR A 463 -1.49 27.72 15.55
N ILE A 464 -1.30 26.78 16.47
CA ILE A 464 -0.12 25.90 16.50
C ILE A 464 -0.36 24.73 15.53
N ILE A 465 0.64 24.34 14.75
CA ILE A 465 0.56 23.16 13.90
C ILE A 465 0.60 21.88 14.76
N ASP A 466 -0.31 20.97 14.47
CA ASP A 466 -0.58 19.75 15.22
C ASP A 466 -0.87 18.59 14.24
N LYS A 467 -1.49 17.51 14.74
CA LYS A 467 -1.95 16.38 13.92
C LYS A 467 -3.29 16.65 13.20
N SER A 468 -3.70 17.91 13.01
CA SER A 468 -5.02 18.24 12.47
C SER A 468 -5.26 17.69 11.04
N PRO A 469 -6.51 17.34 10.71
CA PRO A 469 -6.89 16.93 9.37
C PRO A 469 -6.51 17.97 8.31
N TRP A 470 -5.91 17.50 7.20
CA TRP A 470 -5.45 18.34 6.08
C TRP A 470 -6.46 19.42 5.65
N SER A 471 -7.77 19.13 5.68
CA SER A 471 -8.80 20.09 5.27
C SER A 471 -8.95 21.34 6.14
N LEU A 472 -8.41 21.35 7.36
CA LEU A 472 -8.32 22.54 8.20
C LEU A 472 -7.06 23.34 7.84
N LEU A 473 -5.90 22.69 7.96
CA LEU A 473 -4.59 23.32 7.78
C LEU A 473 -4.24 23.66 6.32
N SER A 474 -4.87 23.05 5.32
CA SER A 474 -4.48 23.22 3.90
C SER A 474 -4.53 24.67 3.43
N LYS A 475 -5.38 25.53 4.02
CA LYS A 475 -5.38 26.96 3.65
C LYS A 475 -4.08 27.69 4.03
N LYS A 476 -3.38 27.22 5.07
CA LYS A 476 -2.13 27.78 5.59
C LYS A 476 -0.91 27.03 5.08
N LEU A 477 -1.01 25.70 4.95
CA LEU A 477 0.05 24.85 4.42
C LEU A 477 0.21 24.96 2.90
N LEU A 478 -0.83 25.26 2.11
CA LEU A 478 -0.69 25.39 0.66
C LEU A 478 0.16 26.60 0.21
N PRO A 479 0.04 27.81 0.80
CA PRO A 479 0.98 28.90 0.55
C PRO A 479 2.44 28.51 0.84
N ILE A 480 2.72 27.99 2.05
CA ILE A 480 4.07 27.58 2.46
C ILE A 480 4.63 26.50 1.51
N ALA A 481 3.85 25.45 1.24
CA ALA A 481 4.24 24.37 0.33
C ALA A 481 4.49 24.86 -1.11
N LYS A 482 3.77 25.88 -1.59
CA LYS A 482 4.01 26.47 -2.91
C LYS A 482 5.30 27.26 -2.96
N GLU A 483 5.55 28.12 -1.97
CA GLU A 483 6.78 28.94 -1.95
C GLU A 483 8.03 28.05 -1.78
N GLU A 484 7.97 27.07 -0.87
CA GLU A 484 9.01 26.07 -0.63
C GLU A 484 9.29 25.16 -1.86
N THR A 485 8.35 25.04 -2.81
CA THR A 485 8.53 24.26 -4.05
C THR A 485 8.65 25.11 -5.32
N LYS A 486 8.63 26.44 -5.19
CA LYS A 486 8.62 27.41 -6.30
C LYS A 486 9.82 27.25 -7.24
N TYR A 487 11.03 27.22 -6.68
CA TYR A 487 12.25 27.00 -7.45
C TYR A 487 12.26 25.62 -8.12
N ILE A 488 11.74 24.58 -7.46
CA ILE A 488 11.64 23.23 -8.01
C ILE A 488 10.69 23.20 -9.22
N ILE A 489 9.62 24.02 -9.22
CA ILE A 489 8.63 24.09 -10.29
C ILE A 489 9.12 24.98 -11.45
N GLU A 490 9.87 26.05 -11.20
CA GLU A 490 10.50 26.84 -12.26
C GLU A 490 11.69 26.10 -12.90
N ASP A 491 12.46 25.31 -12.14
CA ASP A 491 13.41 24.34 -12.70
C ASP A 491 12.70 23.31 -13.59
N GLU A 492 11.56 22.76 -13.15
CA GLU A 492 10.74 21.80 -13.93
C GLU A 492 10.23 22.44 -15.22
N ARG A 493 9.81 23.71 -15.15
CA ARG A 493 9.41 24.51 -16.32
C ARG A 493 10.57 24.77 -17.27
N LYS A 494 11.77 25.03 -16.75
CA LYS A 494 12.97 25.22 -17.57
C LYS A 494 13.37 23.92 -18.29
N GLU A 495 13.54 22.81 -17.55
CA GLU A 495 13.94 21.52 -18.12
C GLU A 495 12.91 21.00 -19.15
N ILE A 496 11.60 21.25 -18.93
CA ILE A 496 10.55 20.91 -19.91
C ILE A 496 10.52 21.91 -21.08
N GLY A 497 10.80 23.20 -20.86
CA GLY A 497 10.87 24.21 -21.92
C GLY A 497 12.03 23.99 -22.89
N GLU A 498 13.22 23.73 -22.35
CA GLU A 498 14.41 23.33 -23.12
C GLU A 498 14.13 22.05 -23.92
N PHE A 499 13.58 21.01 -23.28
CA PHE A 499 13.20 19.78 -23.97
C PHE A 499 12.14 19.99 -25.06
N LEU A 500 11.17 20.89 -24.87
CA LEU A 500 10.13 21.17 -25.86
C LEU A 500 10.66 21.86 -27.11
N SER A 501 11.81 22.55 -27.05
CA SER A 501 12.43 23.15 -28.23
C SER A 501 13.05 22.11 -29.20
N GLU A 502 13.35 20.91 -28.71
CA GLU A 502 13.79 19.76 -29.52
C GLU A 502 12.65 18.78 -29.88
N ALA A 503 11.47 18.95 -29.27
CA ALA A 503 10.37 18.01 -29.38
C ALA A 503 9.58 18.17 -30.69
N ARG A 504 9.01 17.07 -31.19
CA ARG A 504 8.33 17.02 -32.49
C ARG A 504 6.85 16.65 -32.42
N VAL A 505 6.07 17.22 -33.34
CA VAL A 505 4.66 16.93 -33.59
C VAL A 505 4.54 15.79 -34.59
N ASP A 506 3.76 14.77 -34.24
CA ASP A 506 3.35 13.68 -35.14
C ASP A 506 2.17 14.14 -36.00
N ILE A 507 2.44 14.47 -37.27
CA ILE A 507 1.43 14.90 -38.26
C ILE A 507 0.65 13.69 -38.82
N GLY A 508 0.96 12.46 -38.39
CA GLY A 508 0.50 11.23 -39.01
C GLY A 508 1.30 10.88 -40.27
N LYS A 509 0.87 9.80 -40.94
CA LYS A 509 1.49 9.22 -42.15
C LYS A 509 3.00 8.86 -42.07
N GLY A 510 3.64 9.01 -40.91
CA GLY A 510 5.07 8.74 -40.69
C GLY A 510 5.97 9.97 -40.75
N SER A 511 5.42 11.18 -40.93
CA SER A 511 6.17 12.44 -40.89
C SER A 511 6.03 13.12 -39.53
N ASP A 512 7.14 13.54 -38.93
CA ASP A 512 7.19 14.48 -37.80
C ASP A 512 7.74 15.84 -38.23
N ARG A 513 7.44 16.90 -37.45
CA ARG A 513 8.06 18.24 -37.58
C ARG A 513 8.39 18.80 -36.20
N GLU A 514 9.30 19.76 -36.10
CA GLU A 514 9.46 20.55 -34.87
C GLU A 514 8.17 21.31 -34.52
N LEU A 515 8.00 21.59 -33.21
CA LEU A 515 6.98 22.49 -32.68
C LEU A 515 7.27 23.94 -33.07
N THR A 516 6.23 24.75 -33.26
CA THR A 516 6.40 26.22 -33.33
C THR A 516 6.51 26.82 -31.92
N ASN A 517 7.01 28.05 -31.80
CA ASN A 517 7.16 28.71 -30.49
C ASN A 517 5.83 28.88 -29.75
N GLU A 518 4.73 29.07 -30.48
CA GLU A 518 3.36 29.20 -29.97
C GLU A 518 2.86 27.85 -29.45
N GLU A 519 3.18 26.76 -30.16
CA GLU A 519 2.89 25.40 -29.73
C GLU A 519 3.71 25.02 -28.48
N ILE A 520 5.01 25.34 -28.45
CA ILE A 520 5.88 25.17 -27.25
C ILE A 520 5.26 25.89 -26.06
N GLY A 521 4.90 27.16 -26.20
CA GLY A 521 4.27 27.96 -25.13
C GLY A 521 2.95 27.36 -24.63
N SER A 522 2.08 26.93 -25.55
CA SER A 522 0.79 26.30 -25.24
C SER A 522 0.94 24.95 -24.52
N VAL A 523 1.85 24.11 -25.02
CA VAL A 523 2.18 22.79 -24.44
C VAL A 523 2.80 22.97 -23.05
N LEU A 524 3.80 23.84 -22.91
CA LEU A 524 4.48 24.12 -21.64
C LEU A 524 3.50 24.67 -20.60
N HIS A 525 2.67 25.67 -20.94
CA HIS A 525 1.64 26.19 -20.05
C HIS A 525 0.68 25.08 -19.60
N SER A 526 0.23 24.24 -20.53
CA SER A 526 -0.68 23.14 -20.24
C SER A 526 -0.05 22.06 -19.34
N ILE A 527 1.25 21.81 -19.48
CA ILE A 527 2.01 20.90 -18.61
C ILE A 527 2.18 21.50 -17.21
N ILE A 528 2.63 22.74 -17.07
CA ILE A 528 2.87 23.36 -15.75
C ILE A 528 1.58 23.56 -14.96
N LYS A 529 0.47 23.89 -15.63
CA LYS A 529 -0.88 23.90 -15.04
C LYS A 529 -1.29 22.53 -14.47
N LEU A 530 -0.78 21.45 -15.06
CA LEU A 530 -1.02 20.07 -14.61
C LEU A 530 -0.04 19.65 -13.51
N VAL A 531 1.24 20.07 -13.57
CA VAL A 531 2.25 19.91 -12.49
C VAL A 531 1.78 20.59 -11.20
N LEU A 532 1.32 21.84 -11.27
CA LEU A 532 0.77 22.58 -10.13
C LEU A 532 -0.44 21.84 -9.52
N LYS A 533 -1.31 21.26 -10.36
CA LYS A 533 -2.47 20.48 -9.92
C LYS A 533 -2.08 19.16 -9.23
N GLU A 534 -1.08 18.45 -9.75
CA GLU A 534 -0.57 17.21 -9.16
C GLU A 534 0.19 17.48 -7.85
N SER A 535 0.97 18.56 -7.78
CA SER A 535 1.73 18.96 -6.59
C SER A 535 0.83 19.17 -5.38
N ASN A 536 -0.32 19.85 -5.55
CA ASN A 536 -1.36 19.96 -4.51
C ASN A 536 -1.84 18.60 -3.95
N SER A 537 -1.81 17.54 -4.76
CA SER A 537 -2.14 16.17 -4.32
C SER A 537 -0.97 15.47 -3.63
N VAL A 538 0.27 15.77 -4.03
CA VAL A 538 1.49 15.32 -3.32
C VAL A 538 1.51 15.95 -1.92
N PHE A 539 1.31 17.26 -1.80
CA PHE A 539 1.32 17.96 -0.50
C PHE A 539 0.35 17.30 0.50
N ARG A 540 -0.90 17.08 0.07
CA ARG A 540 -1.90 16.33 0.86
C ARG A 540 -1.44 14.91 1.20
N SER A 541 -0.82 14.21 0.25
CA SER A 541 -0.39 12.83 0.43
C SER A 541 0.79 12.67 1.38
N GLU A 542 1.70 13.65 1.46
CA GLU A 542 2.84 13.59 2.40
C GLU A 542 2.41 14.01 3.81
N TRP A 543 1.54 15.03 3.95
CA TRP A 543 0.95 15.42 5.24
C TRP A 543 0.24 14.23 5.94
N LEU A 544 -0.59 13.50 5.20
CA LEU A 544 -1.30 12.33 5.73
C LEU A 544 -0.36 11.19 6.15
N LYS A 545 0.81 11.04 5.53
CA LYS A 545 1.80 10.04 5.97
C LYS A 545 2.45 10.44 7.29
N LEU A 546 2.83 11.72 7.43
CA LEU A 546 3.51 12.24 8.62
C LEU A 546 2.65 12.09 9.88
N ILE A 547 1.35 12.39 9.79
CA ILE A 547 0.40 12.13 10.86
C ILE A 547 0.38 10.62 11.20
N CYS A 548 0.14 9.75 10.21
CA CYS A 548 0.03 8.30 10.43
C CYS A 548 1.35 7.59 10.80
N SER A 549 2.52 8.22 10.66
CA SER A 549 3.77 7.72 11.24
C SER A 549 3.87 8.09 12.73
N SER A 550 3.59 9.35 13.08
CA SER A 550 3.74 9.92 14.43
C SER A 550 2.84 9.31 15.52
N GLU A 551 1.93 8.41 15.13
CA GLU A 551 0.92 7.78 15.99
C GLU A 551 1.44 6.49 16.64
N LYS A 552 2.53 5.92 16.11
CA LYS A 552 3.07 4.61 16.55
C LYS A 552 3.97 4.69 17.78
N ASP A 553 4.60 5.84 17.99
CA ASP A 553 5.66 5.99 18.99
C ASP A 553 5.12 6.26 20.41
N VAL A 554 3.83 6.61 20.53
CA VAL A 554 3.18 6.97 21.80
C VAL A 554 2.64 5.74 22.55
N ALA A 555 2.35 4.65 21.86
CA ALA A 555 1.69 3.46 22.43
C ALA A 555 2.61 2.56 23.30
N GLY A 556 3.85 2.99 23.58
CA GLY A 556 4.87 2.17 24.27
C GLY A 556 5.38 2.73 25.61
N VAL A 557 4.95 3.92 26.04
CA VAL A 557 5.43 4.53 27.30
C VAL A 557 4.31 4.49 28.34
N SER A 558 4.32 3.46 29.17
CA SER A 558 3.47 3.38 30.36
C SER A 558 3.81 4.51 31.34
N SER A 559 2.78 5.10 31.94
CA SER A 559 2.94 6.18 32.91
C SER A 559 3.61 5.70 34.21
N SER A 560 4.88 6.04 34.42
CA SER A 560 5.52 6.06 35.73
C SER A 560 5.42 7.48 36.30
N GLY A 561 4.63 7.67 37.35
CA GLY A 561 4.44 8.99 37.96
C GLY A 561 5.62 9.44 38.80
N VAL A 562 5.95 10.73 38.73
CA VAL A 562 6.77 11.46 39.71
C VAL A 562 6.05 12.77 40.02
N GLN A 563 6.10 13.21 41.28
CA GLN A 563 5.40 14.40 41.76
C GLN A 563 6.06 15.72 41.34
N GLY A 564 5.24 16.77 41.46
CA GLY A 564 5.49 18.21 41.48
C GLY A 564 6.91 18.78 41.57
N ASP A 565 7.03 19.97 40.99
CA ASP A 565 7.58 21.11 41.74
C ASP A 565 6.95 22.43 41.25
N ASP A 566 7.06 23.48 42.06
CA ASP A 566 6.46 24.80 41.83
C ASP A 566 7.01 25.53 40.60
N PHE A 567 6.15 26.19 39.81
CA PHE A 567 6.55 27.38 39.05
C PHE A 567 5.48 28.48 39.04
N ASN A 568 5.63 29.42 39.97
CA ASN A 568 4.83 30.63 40.13
C ASN A 568 5.14 31.67 39.04
N SER A 569 4.14 32.07 38.24
CA SER A 569 4.26 33.29 37.40
C SER A 569 2.93 33.99 37.13
N LYS A 570 2.67 35.02 37.94
CA LYS A 570 1.94 36.28 37.64
C LYS A 570 0.66 36.21 36.77
N SER A 571 -0.46 36.23 37.47
CA SER A 571 -1.73 36.79 36.99
C SER A 571 -1.55 38.18 36.35
N PHE A 572 -2.29 38.41 35.26
CA PHE A 572 -2.72 39.75 34.84
C PHE A 572 -4.22 39.71 34.58
N SER A 573 -5.01 40.10 35.58
CA SER A 573 -6.46 40.31 35.41
C SER A 573 -6.71 41.66 34.76
N MET A 574 -7.40 41.68 33.61
CA MET A 574 -8.04 42.91 33.11
C MET A 574 -9.53 42.66 32.93
N VAL A 575 -10.32 43.35 33.75
CA VAL A 575 -11.79 43.24 33.75
C VAL A 575 -12.34 43.91 32.50
N ASN A 576 -13.17 43.20 31.74
CA ASN A 576 -14.16 43.84 30.90
C ASN A 576 -15.44 43.01 30.87
N LYS A 577 -16.44 43.42 31.67
CA LYS A 577 -17.82 42.96 31.52
C LYS A 577 -18.46 43.78 30.40
N ASN A 578 -19.11 43.15 29.44
CA ASN A 578 -20.32 43.65 28.77
C ASN A 578 -20.94 42.54 27.89
N ASP A 579 -22.21 42.72 27.57
CA ASP A 579 -23.16 41.73 27.06
C ASP A 579 -22.69 40.76 25.96
N TYR A 580 -22.78 39.46 26.25
CA TYR A 580 -22.93 38.43 25.22
C TYR A 580 -24.40 38.24 24.87
N SER A 581 -24.91 39.05 23.94
CA SER A 581 -26.14 38.72 23.22
C SER A 581 -25.93 37.44 22.40
N THR A 582 -26.90 36.53 22.39
CA THR A 582 -26.86 35.20 21.74
C THR A 582 -26.95 35.27 20.19
N GLY A 583 -26.43 36.34 19.59
CA GLY A 583 -26.54 36.64 18.16
C GLY A 583 -25.37 36.11 17.32
N SER A 584 -25.72 35.39 16.24
CA SER A 584 -24.82 35.12 15.10
C SER A 584 -23.66 34.12 15.31
N PHE A 585 -23.96 32.90 15.76
CA PHE A 585 -23.06 31.74 15.62
C PHE A 585 -23.00 31.18 14.16
N PHE A 586 -23.73 31.79 13.22
CA PHE A 586 -23.98 31.25 11.86
C PHE A 586 -23.72 32.28 10.74
N SER A 587 -22.48 32.35 10.22
CA SER A 587 -22.14 33.20 9.07
C SER A 587 -22.17 32.45 7.73
N PHE A 588 -23.22 32.67 6.93
CA PHE A 588 -23.41 32.04 5.61
C PHE A 588 -22.59 32.70 4.50
N ASN A 589 -21.29 32.40 4.44
CA ASN A 589 -20.43 32.88 3.35
C ASN A 589 -20.63 32.09 2.05
N ARG A 590 -21.10 32.73 0.97
CA ARG A 590 -21.71 32.08 -0.21
C ARG A 590 -20.99 32.35 -1.55
N SER A 591 -19.66 32.21 -1.58
CA SER A 591 -18.88 32.30 -2.84
C SER A 591 -18.90 31.00 -3.65
N GLY A 592 -18.65 31.10 -4.97
CA GLY A 592 -19.23 30.18 -5.95
C GLY A 592 -18.36 29.03 -6.49
N VAL A 593 -19.05 28.11 -7.18
CA VAL A 593 -18.56 27.24 -8.28
C VAL A 593 -17.25 26.44 -8.03
N ASN A 594 -17.20 25.66 -6.95
CA ASN A 594 -17.08 24.19 -7.01
C ASN A 594 -16.84 23.58 -5.61
N GLY A 595 -17.73 22.69 -5.17
CA GLY A 595 -17.47 21.84 -3.99
C GLY A 595 -17.36 22.57 -2.64
N ALA A 596 -18.13 23.62 -2.42
CA ALA A 596 -18.18 24.32 -1.14
C ALA A 596 -18.58 23.36 0.01
N ARG A 597 -17.59 22.96 0.83
CA ARG A 597 -17.85 22.46 2.18
C ARG A 597 -18.49 23.60 2.97
N LEU A 598 -19.65 23.33 3.58
CA LEU A 598 -20.20 24.21 4.60
C LEU A 598 -19.20 24.24 5.76
N LYS A 599 -18.68 25.42 6.09
CA LYS A 599 -17.96 25.63 7.35
C LYS A 599 -19.01 25.86 8.43
N PHE A 600 -19.21 24.88 9.31
CA PHE A 600 -19.74 25.17 10.63
C PHE A 600 -18.65 25.86 11.47
N GLY A 601 -19.07 26.69 12.44
CA GLY A 601 -18.16 27.29 13.42
C GLY A 601 -17.64 26.28 14.46
N ALA A 602 -18.36 25.17 14.65
CA ALA A 602 -17.97 24.08 15.53
C ALA A 602 -17.60 22.82 14.75
N SER A 603 -16.57 22.10 15.22
CA SER A 603 -16.30 20.71 14.87
C SER A 603 -17.22 19.81 15.69
N PHE A 604 -17.61 18.63 15.19
CA PHE A 604 -18.02 17.54 16.08
C PHE A 604 -16.80 16.93 16.78
N HIS A 605 -17.00 16.26 17.91
CA HIS A 605 -16.02 15.31 18.42
C HIS A 605 -15.78 14.18 17.39
N HIS A 606 -14.57 13.65 17.34
CA HIS A 606 -14.15 12.77 16.24
C HIS A 606 -14.96 11.47 16.14
N GLU A 607 -15.41 10.92 17.27
CA GLU A 607 -16.33 9.79 17.36
C GLU A 607 -17.69 10.11 16.71
N ASP A 608 -18.19 11.32 16.96
CA ASP A 608 -19.53 11.76 16.55
C ASP A 608 -19.58 12.13 15.06
N ASP A 609 -18.51 12.77 14.53
CA ASP A 609 -18.33 12.96 13.07
C ASP A 609 -18.21 11.61 12.36
N SER A 610 -17.55 10.62 12.99
CA SER A 610 -17.42 9.27 12.45
C SER A 610 -18.77 8.54 12.41
N ALA A 611 -19.54 8.57 13.49
CA ALA A 611 -20.89 7.99 13.55
C ALA A 611 -21.84 8.62 12.50
N ILE A 612 -21.84 9.96 12.39
CA ILE A 612 -22.61 10.68 11.35
C ILE A 612 -22.10 10.29 9.95
N SER A 613 -20.78 10.19 9.74
CA SER A 613 -20.18 9.77 8.47
C SER A 613 -20.59 8.35 8.08
N ASP A 614 -20.63 7.40 9.02
CA ASP A 614 -20.97 6.00 8.75
C ASP A 614 -22.45 5.78 8.47
N ILE A 615 -23.35 6.46 9.20
CA ILE A 615 -24.78 6.50 8.88
C ILE A 615 -24.99 6.96 7.43
N ARG A 616 -24.36 8.07 7.05
CA ARG A 616 -24.45 8.66 5.70
C ARG A 616 -23.77 7.79 4.63
N SER A 617 -22.68 7.11 4.98
CA SER A 617 -22.00 6.11 4.15
C SER A 617 -22.90 4.91 3.86
N ASN A 618 -23.69 4.47 4.86
CA ASN A 618 -24.67 3.40 4.71
C ASN A 618 -25.86 3.84 3.83
N PHE A 619 -26.52 4.96 4.16
CA PHE A 619 -27.65 5.47 3.38
C PHE A 619 -27.28 5.82 1.94
N SER A 620 -26.09 6.34 1.68
CA SER A 620 -25.56 6.53 0.31
C SER A 620 -25.47 5.22 -0.49
N ARG A 621 -25.18 4.08 0.16
CA ARG A 621 -25.22 2.74 -0.48
C ARG A 621 -26.66 2.26 -0.72
N ILE A 622 -27.57 2.50 0.22
CA ILE A 622 -28.99 2.13 0.11
C ILE A 622 -29.65 2.92 -1.03
N ILE A 623 -29.51 4.24 -1.03
CA ILE A 623 -29.92 5.14 -2.12
C ILE A 623 -29.27 4.69 -3.45
N GLY A 624 -27.96 4.42 -3.47
CA GLY A 624 -27.26 3.96 -4.66
C GLY A 624 -27.82 2.64 -5.25
N ARG A 625 -28.27 1.71 -4.40
CA ARG A 625 -28.97 0.47 -4.81
C ARG A 625 -30.38 0.77 -5.30
N CYS A 626 -31.19 1.51 -4.54
CA CYS A 626 -32.56 1.90 -4.88
C CYS A 626 -32.64 2.58 -6.25
N VAL A 627 -31.88 3.67 -6.44
CA VAL A 627 -31.78 4.43 -7.70
C VAL A 627 -31.41 3.52 -8.88
N SER A 628 -30.44 2.61 -8.68
CA SER A 628 -30.01 1.69 -9.74
C SER A 628 -31.08 0.65 -10.08
N SER A 629 -31.79 0.14 -9.06
CA SER A 629 -32.91 -0.79 -9.23
C SER A 629 -34.05 -0.12 -9.99
N LYS A 630 -34.44 1.10 -9.60
CA LYS A 630 -35.52 1.84 -10.25
C LYS A 630 -35.21 2.15 -11.71
N PHE A 631 -33.97 2.51 -12.04
CA PHE A 631 -33.56 2.65 -13.45
C PHE A 631 -33.62 1.33 -14.24
N TYR A 632 -33.32 0.17 -13.65
CA TYR A 632 -33.52 -1.12 -14.33
C TYR A 632 -35.01 -1.47 -14.49
N GLU A 633 -35.84 -1.21 -13.47
CA GLU A 633 -37.29 -1.38 -13.49
C GLU A 633 -37.93 -0.55 -14.62
N MET A 634 -37.66 0.75 -14.66
CA MET A 634 -38.19 1.67 -15.67
C MET A 634 -37.79 1.24 -17.09
N ILE A 635 -36.51 0.91 -17.33
CA ILE A 635 -36.05 0.47 -18.65
C ILE A 635 -36.65 -0.90 -19.03
N ARG A 636 -36.76 -1.84 -18.08
CA ARG A 636 -37.35 -3.17 -18.35
C ARG A 636 -38.85 -3.09 -18.63
N GLY A 637 -39.56 -2.16 -17.98
CA GLY A 637 -40.98 -1.90 -18.19
C GLY A 637 -41.29 -0.97 -19.37
N ASN A 638 -40.28 -0.51 -20.14
CA ASN A 638 -40.43 0.52 -21.17
C ASN A 638 -41.19 1.76 -20.69
N TYR A 639 -40.93 2.19 -19.44
CA TYR A 639 -41.66 3.27 -18.76
C TYR A 639 -41.84 4.51 -19.63
N ILE A 640 -43.08 4.98 -19.75
CA ILE A 640 -43.46 6.16 -20.52
C ILE A 640 -43.71 7.30 -19.53
N PHE A 641 -43.04 8.43 -19.71
CA PHE A 641 -43.31 9.66 -18.94
C PHE A 641 -44.63 10.29 -19.37
N ASP A 642 -45.21 11.14 -18.53
CA ASP A 642 -46.54 11.76 -18.75
C ASP A 642 -46.65 12.59 -20.05
N ASP A 643 -45.51 12.99 -20.63
CA ASP A 643 -45.40 13.67 -21.94
C ASP A 643 -45.23 12.70 -23.14
N GLY A 644 -45.54 11.42 -22.96
CA GLY A 644 -45.48 10.38 -24.00
C GLY A 644 -44.06 9.87 -24.32
N THR A 645 -43.01 10.39 -23.67
CA THR A 645 -41.64 9.94 -23.91
C THR A 645 -41.40 8.56 -23.30
N ALA A 646 -41.10 7.55 -24.12
CA ALA A 646 -40.60 6.26 -23.64
C ALA A 646 -39.14 6.35 -23.14
N ILE A 647 -38.81 5.64 -22.07
CA ILE A 647 -37.44 5.61 -21.51
C ILE A 647 -36.50 4.76 -22.38
N GLY A 648 -35.74 5.42 -23.26
CA GLY A 648 -34.69 4.79 -24.06
C GLY A 648 -33.30 4.85 -23.44
N LEU A 649 -32.29 4.34 -24.17
CA LEU A 649 -30.87 4.34 -23.76
C LEU A 649 -30.18 5.73 -23.92
N TYR A 650 -30.93 6.81 -23.68
CA TYR A 650 -30.53 8.19 -23.92
C TYR A 650 -29.45 8.70 -22.93
N PRO A 651 -28.64 9.71 -23.34
CA PRO A 651 -27.77 10.44 -22.42
C PRO A 651 -28.52 11.06 -21.24
N TRP A 652 -27.87 11.09 -20.07
CA TRP A 652 -28.43 11.69 -18.85
C TRP A 652 -28.87 13.16 -19.02
N ARG A 653 -28.28 13.91 -19.96
CA ARG A 653 -28.59 15.32 -20.20
C ARG A 653 -30.05 15.52 -20.63
N GLU A 654 -30.59 14.61 -21.44
CA GLU A 654 -31.97 14.68 -21.92
C GLU A 654 -32.96 14.20 -20.85
N LEU A 655 -32.74 13.00 -20.29
CA LEU A 655 -33.70 12.37 -19.38
C LEU A 655 -33.68 12.92 -17.94
N SER A 656 -32.62 13.59 -17.49
CA SER A 656 -32.47 14.00 -16.09
C SER A 656 -33.62 14.86 -15.56
N LYS A 657 -34.19 15.76 -16.38
CA LYS A 657 -35.36 16.56 -15.98
C LYS A 657 -36.58 15.72 -15.61
N LYS A 658 -36.76 14.56 -16.26
CA LYS A 658 -37.91 13.65 -16.06
C LYS A 658 -37.62 12.56 -15.03
N LEU A 659 -36.38 12.06 -15.01
CA LEU A 659 -35.94 11.02 -14.06
C LEU A 659 -35.74 11.56 -12.63
N VAL A 660 -35.27 12.79 -12.45
CA VAL A 660 -34.95 13.32 -11.12
C VAL A 660 -36.17 13.36 -10.19
N PRO A 661 -37.36 13.87 -10.59
CA PRO A 661 -38.55 13.84 -9.72
C PRO A 661 -39.02 12.43 -9.33
N VAL A 662 -39.02 11.49 -10.29
CA VAL A 662 -39.41 10.09 -10.04
C VAL A 662 -38.47 9.44 -9.02
N ILE A 663 -37.16 9.63 -9.19
CA ILE A 663 -36.15 9.08 -8.29
C ILE A 663 -36.16 9.78 -6.92
N GLU A 664 -36.46 11.08 -6.85
CA GLU A 664 -36.54 11.80 -5.58
C GLU A 664 -37.69 11.29 -4.71
N LYS A 665 -38.86 11.05 -5.31
CA LYS A 665 -39.99 10.39 -4.64
C LYS A 665 -39.66 8.95 -4.17
N GLU A 666 -38.87 8.20 -4.94
CA GLU A 666 -38.45 6.84 -4.58
C GLU A 666 -37.46 6.80 -3.40
N ILE A 667 -36.66 7.86 -3.19
CA ILE A 667 -35.65 7.92 -2.10
C ILE A 667 -36.06 8.81 -0.92
N GLU A 668 -37.15 9.56 -1.01
CA GLU A 668 -37.71 10.38 0.06
C GLU A 668 -37.84 9.65 1.41
N PRO A 669 -38.45 8.44 1.51
CA PRO A 669 -38.50 7.69 2.78
C PRO A 669 -37.12 7.25 3.28
N ILE A 670 -36.15 7.03 2.38
CA ILE A 670 -34.77 6.65 2.74
C ILE A 670 -34.01 7.87 3.31
N ILE A 671 -34.32 9.08 2.85
CA ILE A 671 -33.77 10.33 3.37
C ILE A 671 -34.38 10.70 4.72
N GLU A 672 -35.66 10.42 4.97
CA GLU A 672 -36.24 10.57 6.31
C GLU A 672 -35.69 9.53 7.31
N GLU A 673 -35.42 8.29 6.88
CA GLU A 673 -34.70 7.34 7.75
C GLU A 673 -33.25 7.80 8.04
N GLU A 674 -32.56 8.39 7.04
CA GLU A 674 -31.26 9.05 7.25
C GLU A 674 -31.38 10.23 8.24
N ARG A 675 -32.45 11.02 8.16
CA ARG A 675 -32.74 12.13 9.07
C ARG A 675 -32.96 11.68 10.51
N LEU A 676 -33.75 10.64 10.73
CA LEU A 676 -34.02 10.12 12.07
C LEU A 676 -32.74 9.62 12.74
N ARG A 677 -31.96 8.77 12.07
CA ARG A 677 -30.71 8.22 12.64
C ARG A 677 -29.61 9.26 12.86
N ILE A 678 -29.54 10.31 12.02
CA ILE A 678 -28.62 11.43 12.27
C ILE A 678 -29.11 12.28 13.44
N ASN A 679 -30.43 12.49 13.57
CA ASN A 679 -30.99 13.21 14.72
C ASN A 679 -30.77 12.46 16.05
N GLU A 680 -30.80 11.12 16.04
CA GLU A 680 -30.43 10.27 17.18
C GLU A 680 -28.99 10.56 17.63
N VAL A 681 -28.00 10.49 16.72
CA VAL A 681 -26.61 10.84 17.08
C VAL A 681 -26.48 12.30 17.54
N LEU A 682 -27.22 13.23 16.93
CA LEU A 682 -27.23 14.64 17.35
C LEU A 682 -27.95 14.91 18.70
N LEU A 683 -28.57 13.91 19.35
CA LEU A 683 -29.01 14.05 20.74
C LEU A 683 -27.82 14.05 21.70
N GLU A 684 -26.84 13.17 21.47
CA GLU A 684 -25.70 12.93 22.34
C GLU A 684 -24.39 13.56 21.83
N ALA A 685 -24.34 13.96 20.56
CA ALA A 685 -23.15 14.51 19.91
C ALA A 685 -22.57 15.71 20.66
N ARG A 686 -21.24 15.70 20.76
CA ARG A 686 -20.42 16.76 21.33
C ARG A 686 -19.88 17.65 20.22
N VAL A 687 -19.97 18.95 20.42
CA VAL A 687 -19.35 19.97 19.56
C VAL A 687 -18.16 20.61 20.27
N GLN A 688 -17.07 20.75 19.50
CA GLN A 688 -15.86 21.44 19.90
C GLN A 688 -16.10 22.95 19.84
N VAL A 689 -15.94 23.63 20.98
CA VAL A 689 -16.01 25.08 21.11
C VAL A 689 -14.61 25.58 21.44
N CYS A 690 -13.99 26.26 20.46
CA CYS A 690 -12.74 26.96 20.68
C CYS A 690 -12.99 28.26 21.48
N SER A 691 -12.33 28.38 22.62
CA SER A 691 -12.24 29.62 23.39
C SER A 691 -11.33 30.63 22.66
N PRO A 692 -11.50 31.96 22.85
CA PRO A 692 -10.60 32.96 22.29
C PRO A 692 -9.12 32.83 22.72
N ASP A 693 -8.84 32.12 23.81
CA ASP A 693 -7.48 31.78 24.26
C ASP A 693 -6.80 30.66 23.44
N GLY A 694 -7.53 30.01 22.52
CA GLY A 694 -7.06 28.91 21.68
C GLY A 694 -7.24 27.51 22.30
N SER A 695 -7.70 27.39 23.54
CA SER A 695 -8.16 26.12 24.11
C SER A 695 -9.44 25.65 23.43
N SER A 696 -9.64 24.34 23.32
CA SER A 696 -10.87 23.76 22.81
C SER A 696 -11.58 22.94 23.87
N SER A 697 -12.78 23.38 24.26
CA SER A 697 -13.68 22.62 25.11
C SER A 697 -14.65 21.78 24.25
N TYR A 698 -15.28 20.79 24.85
CA TYR A 698 -16.39 20.05 24.24
C TYR A 698 -17.65 20.24 25.09
N ARG A 699 -18.78 20.48 24.43
CA ARG A 699 -20.12 20.48 25.05
C ARG A 699 -21.10 19.72 24.16
N GLY A 700 -22.25 19.32 24.70
CA GLY A 700 -23.34 18.81 23.88
C GLY A 700 -23.84 19.82 22.83
N VAL A 701 -24.36 19.32 21.72
CA VAL A 701 -25.17 20.08 20.75
C VAL A 701 -26.41 20.63 21.47
N THR A 702 -26.67 21.94 21.38
CA THR A 702 -27.88 22.52 21.97
C THR A 702 -29.13 22.13 21.19
N PHE A 703 -30.30 22.27 21.83
CA PHE A 703 -31.58 22.03 21.18
C PHE A 703 -31.77 22.88 19.91
N ASP A 704 -31.33 24.14 19.93
CA ASP A 704 -31.45 25.08 18.80
C ASP A 704 -30.42 24.83 17.69
N GLU A 705 -29.24 24.31 18.03
CA GLU A 705 -28.22 23.91 17.05
C GLU A 705 -28.64 22.66 16.27
N ARG A 706 -29.29 21.69 16.94
CA ARG A 706 -29.68 20.40 16.36
C ARG A 706 -30.42 20.49 15.02
N PRO A 707 -31.51 21.27 14.85
CA PRO A 707 -32.21 21.37 13.57
C PRO A 707 -31.32 22.01 12.48
N VAL A 708 -30.47 22.99 12.84
CA VAL A 708 -29.58 23.67 11.88
C VAL A 708 -28.45 22.76 11.42
N LEU A 709 -27.88 21.95 12.32
CA LEU A 709 -26.90 20.91 11.99
C LEU A 709 -27.53 19.85 11.10
N LEU A 710 -28.67 19.28 11.52
CA LEU A 710 -29.41 18.23 10.81
C LEU A 710 -29.80 18.64 9.38
N GLU A 711 -30.42 19.81 9.21
CA GLU A 711 -30.86 20.31 7.89
C GLU A 711 -29.67 20.49 6.95
N ASN A 712 -28.54 21.00 7.43
CA ASN A 712 -27.34 21.20 6.62
C ASN A 712 -26.59 19.89 6.29
N ILE A 713 -26.59 18.90 7.19
CA ILE A 713 -26.03 17.56 6.93
C ILE A 713 -26.85 16.86 5.84
N LEU A 714 -28.19 16.85 5.97
CA LEU A 714 -29.09 16.25 4.99
C LEU A 714 -29.04 16.98 3.65
N ARG A 715 -29.02 18.32 3.66
CA ARG A 715 -28.79 19.18 2.48
C ARG A 715 -27.47 18.84 1.75
N PHE A 716 -26.46 18.31 2.43
CA PHE A 716 -25.28 17.71 1.78
C PHE A 716 -25.60 16.32 1.20
N SER A 717 -26.21 15.42 1.97
CA SER A 717 -26.56 14.07 1.52
C SER A 717 -27.48 14.08 0.28
N SER A 718 -28.54 14.91 0.23
CA SER A 718 -29.40 15.05 -0.95
C SER A 718 -28.65 15.57 -2.18
N ARG A 719 -27.69 16.51 -2.01
CA ARG A 719 -26.80 16.95 -3.11
C ARG A 719 -25.90 15.80 -3.58
N HIS A 720 -25.42 14.96 -2.67
CA HIS A 720 -24.59 13.81 -3.01
C HIS A 720 -25.40 12.73 -3.74
N ALA A 721 -26.62 12.42 -3.27
CA ALA A 721 -27.58 11.54 -3.94
C ALA A 721 -27.84 11.99 -5.39
N ARG A 722 -28.25 13.26 -5.59
CA ARG A 722 -28.41 13.89 -6.92
C ARG A 722 -27.18 13.72 -7.82
N SER A 723 -25.98 13.88 -7.26
CA SER A 723 -24.72 13.68 -8.01
C SER A 723 -24.48 12.22 -8.43
N ASN A 724 -24.95 11.26 -7.61
CA ASN A 724 -24.82 9.84 -7.87
C ASN A 724 -25.86 9.32 -8.88
N PHE A 725 -27.04 9.96 -9.05
CA PHE A 725 -28.04 9.53 -10.04
C PHE A 725 -27.45 9.43 -11.46
N ARG A 726 -26.71 10.46 -11.91
CA ARG A 726 -25.98 10.47 -13.19
C ARG A 726 -25.00 9.28 -13.32
N ARG A 727 -24.37 8.91 -12.21
CA ARG A 727 -23.38 7.82 -12.14
C ARG A 727 -24.07 6.45 -12.20
N SER A 728 -25.19 6.28 -11.50
CA SER A 728 -26.02 5.07 -11.54
C SER A 728 -26.62 4.86 -12.93
N TRP A 729 -27.19 5.89 -13.56
CA TRP A 729 -27.67 5.84 -14.95
C TRP A 729 -26.56 5.40 -15.92
N GLY A 730 -25.38 6.04 -15.86
CA GLY A 730 -24.22 5.68 -16.67
C GLY A 730 -23.66 4.27 -16.41
N ASN A 731 -23.99 3.65 -15.28
CA ASN A 731 -23.66 2.25 -14.98
C ASN A 731 -24.73 1.29 -15.52
N VAL A 732 -26.02 1.61 -15.35
CA VAL A 732 -27.16 0.84 -15.87
C VAL A 732 -27.09 0.76 -17.40
N ILE A 733 -26.93 1.89 -18.10
CA ILE A 733 -26.79 1.93 -19.56
C ILE A 733 -25.57 1.13 -20.03
N ARG A 734 -24.44 1.19 -19.32
CA ARG A 734 -23.24 0.39 -19.65
C ARG A 734 -23.49 -1.11 -19.46
N SER A 735 -24.18 -1.49 -18.39
CA SER A 735 -24.56 -2.87 -18.10
C SER A 735 -25.47 -3.45 -19.18
N LEU A 736 -26.49 -2.70 -19.59
CA LEU A 736 -27.43 -3.09 -20.64
C LEU A 736 -26.74 -3.23 -22.01
N LYS A 737 -25.90 -2.26 -22.41
CA LYS A 737 -25.08 -2.39 -23.63
C LYS A 737 -24.17 -3.63 -23.59
N CYS A 738 -23.62 -3.99 -22.42
CA CYS A 738 -22.85 -5.23 -22.25
C CYS A 738 -23.69 -6.52 -22.26
N LYS A 739 -25.01 -6.47 -22.02
CA LYS A 739 -25.91 -7.63 -22.20
C LYS A 739 -26.29 -7.83 -23.66
N HIS A 740 -26.75 -6.77 -24.33
CA HIS A 740 -27.16 -6.83 -25.73
C HIS A 740 -26.01 -7.27 -26.66
N LEU A 741 -24.77 -6.87 -26.35
CA LEU A 741 -23.58 -7.37 -27.05
C LEU A 741 -23.33 -8.88 -26.81
N LYS A 742 -23.59 -9.42 -25.61
CA LYS A 742 -23.46 -10.86 -25.33
C LYS A 742 -24.48 -11.68 -26.13
N GLU A 743 -25.73 -11.23 -26.14
CA GLU A 743 -26.83 -11.88 -26.89
C GLU A 743 -26.48 -11.94 -28.39
N ASN A 744 -26.03 -10.84 -28.99
CA ASN A 744 -25.57 -10.83 -30.38
C ASN A 744 -24.34 -11.73 -30.62
N THR A 745 -23.38 -11.81 -29.68
CA THR A 745 -22.22 -12.71 -29.81
C THR A 745 -22.56 -14.20 -29.67
N ASN A 746 -23.71 -14.56 -29.09
CA ASN A 746 -24.14 -15.96 -29.08
C ASN A 746 -24.59 -16.39 -30.48
N LEU A 747 -25.32 -15.55 -31.22
CA LEU A 747 -25.64 -15.80 -32.64
C LEU A 747 -24.36 -16.00 -33.49
N ALA A 748 -23.28 -15.27 -33.17
CA ALA A 748 -21.99 -15.41 -33.84
C ALA A 748 -21.18 -16.65 -33.41
N LYS A 749 -21.52 -17.30 -32.29
CA LYS A 749 -20.86 -18.55 -31.85
C LYS A 749 -21.28 -19.74 -32.70
N ASP A 750 -22.56 -19.82 -33.04
CA ASP A 750 -23.10 -20.95 -33.81
C ASP A 750 -22.47 -21.00 -35.22
N LEU A 751 -22.17 -19.83 -35.80
CA LEU A 751 -21.42 -19.70 -37.07
C LEU A 751 -19.91 -19.94 -36.95
N SER A 752 -19.29 -19.71 -35.79
CA SER A 752 -17.83 -19.87 -35.59
C SER A 752 -17.42 -21.25 -35.07
N CYS A 753 -18.37 -22.12 -34.74
CA CYS A 753 -18.09 -23.49 -34.28
C CYS A 753 -17.34 -24.33 -35.35
N LEU A 754 -17.60 -24.07 -36.64
CA LEU A 754 -17.09 -24.85 -37.78
C LEU A 754 -15.59 -24.68 -38.09
N SER A 755 -14.92 -23.62 -37.61
CA SER A 755 -13.47 -23.42 -37.85
C SER A 755 -12.59 -23.72 -36.63
N SER A 756 -13.18 -23.95 -35.45
CA SER A 756 -12.45 -24.12 -34.19
C SER A 756 -11.80 -25.49 -34.01
N THR A 757 -12.22 -26.52 -34.76
CA THR A 757 -11.77 -27.90 -34.58
C THR A 757 -10.32 -28.11 -34.99
N VAL A 758 -9.91 -27.57 -36.14
CA VAL A 758 -8.59 -27.82 -36.74
C VAL A 758 -7.44 -27.40 -35.80
N VAL A 759 -7.55 -26.23 -35.17
CA VAL A 759 -6.48 -25.65 -34.33
C VAL A 759 -6.32 -26.37 -32.98
N LYS A 760 -7.30 -27.16 -32.54
CA LYS A 760 -7.22 -27.92 -31.26
C LYS A 760 -6.41 -29.20 -31.38
N GLU A 761 -6.50 -29.91 -32.51
CA GLU A 761 -5.80 -31.17 -32.75
C GLU A 761 -4.27 -30.95 -32.81
N ASP A 762 -3.82 -29.95 -33.58
CA ASP A 762 -2.39 -29.63 -33.75
C ASP A 762 -1.68 -29.26 -32.43
N PHE A 763 -2.37 -28.55 -31.54
CA PHE A 763 -1.81 -28.18 -30.24
C PHE A 763 -1.72 -29.38 -29.29
N LYS A 764 -2.71 -30.29 -29.35
CA LYS A 764 -2.75 -31.50 -28.53
C LYS A 764 -1.64 -32.49 -28.95
N SER A 765 -1.53 -32.78 -30.25
CA SER A 765 -0.50 -33.69 -30.78
C SER A 765 0.92 -33.20 -30.51
N SER A 766 1.15 -31.88 -30.64
CA SER A 766 2.42 -31.23 -30.27
C SER A 766 2.76 -31.41 -28.79
N TRP A 767 1.78 -31.37 -27.89
CA TRP A 767 2.00 -31.50 -26.45
C TRP A 767 2.28 -32.94 -26.01
N GLU A 768 1.55 -33.91 -26.57
CA GLU A 768 1.74 -35.34 -26.29
C GLU A 768 3.11 -35.84 -26.80
N SER A 769 3.58 -35.34 -27.94
CA SER A 769 4.94 -35.59 -28.46
C SER A 769 6.05 -35.11 -27.51
N VAL A 770 5.89 -33.91 -26.91
CA VAL A 770 6.85 -33.36 -25.94
C VAL A 770 6.94 -34.23 -24.69
N LEU A 771 5.80 -34.67 -24.15
CA LEU A 771 5.73 -35.54 -22.96
C LEU A 771 6.46 -36.87 -23.20
N LYS A 772 6.18 -37.55 -24.32
CA LYS A 772 6.81 -38.84 -24.65
C LYS A 772 8.34 -38.74 -24.72
N SER A 773 8.87 -37.63 -25.27
CA SER A 773 10.31 -37.37 -25.38
C SER A 773 11.06 -37.15 -24.04
N LEU A 774 10.33 -37.04 -22.92
CA LEU A 774 10.87 -36.91 -21.57
C LEU A 774 10.95 -38.26 -20.83
N GLU A 775 10.01 -39.18 -21.09
CA GLU A 775 9.97 -40.51 -20.47
C GLU A 775 11.12 -41.39 -21.01
N ASP A 776 11.35 -41.38 -22.32
CA ASP A 776 12.40 -42.15 -23.02
C ASP A 776 13.85 -41.83 -22.58
N LYS A 777 14.06 -40.81 -21.74
CA LYS A 777 15.39 -40.35 -21.29
C LYS A 777 15.75 -40.77 -19.85
N SER A 778 14.88 -41.46 -19.14
CA SER A 778 15.07 -41.74 -17.70
C SER A 778 15.73 -43.10 -17.36
N CYS A 779 16.24 -43.86 -18.34
CA CYS A 779 16.81 -45.21 -18.11
C CYS A 779 18.09 -45.53 -18.91
N SER A 780 19.25 -45.01 -18.46
CA SER A 780 20.54 -45.68 -18.66
C SER A 780 21.61 -45.22 -17.64
N LYS A 781 22.28 -46.20 -16.98
CA LYS A 781 23.23 -46.08 -15.84
C LYS A 781 22.52 -45.74 -14.51
N VAL A 782 22.50 -46.60 -13.49
CA VAL A 782 23.65 -47.28 -12.86
C VAL A 782 23.41 -48.79 -12.70
N ASN A 783 24.45 -49.59 -12.97
CA ASN A 783 24.61 -50.97 -12.49
C ASN A 783 26.07 -51.14 -12.04
N ASN A 784 26.33 -52.20 -11.27
CA ASN A 784 27.63 -52.60 -10.71
C ASN A 784 28.12 -51.76 -9.51
N LEU A 785 27.79 -52.21 -8.30
CA LEU A 785 28.81 -52.83 -7.44
C LEU A 785 28.12 -53.80 -6.45
N SER A 786 28.72 -54.97 -6.24
CA SER A 786 28.21 -56.06 -5.40
C SER A 786 28.82 -56.03 -4.00
N GLY A 787 28.07 -56.50 -3.00
CA GLY A 787 28.57 -56.72 -1.65
C GLY A 787 27.54 -57.46 -0.79
N ASP A 788 27.73 -58.76 -0.63
CA ASP A 788 26.89 -59.61 0.22
C ASP A 788 27.08 -59.32 1.72
N VAL A 789 26.01 -59.52 2.49
CA VAL A 789 26.00 -60.32 3.74
C VAL A 789 24.53 -60.69 4.02
N SER A 790 24.26 -61.91 4.49
CA SER A 790 22.89 -62.45 4.62
C SER A 790 22.47 -62.75 6.07
N SER A 791 21.24 -62.34 6.42
CA SER A 791 20.36 -63.00 7.40
C SER A 791 18.93 -62.43 7.23
N THR A 792 17.92 -63.13 6.68
CA THR A 792 17.15 -64.32 7.14
C THR A 792 16.16 -64.05 8.29
N VAL A 793 14.92 -64.56 8.14
CA VAL A 793 13.81 -64.62 9.13
C VAL A 793 13.10 -63.26 9.38
N ASP A 794 11.77 -63.11 9.23
CA ASP A 794 10.78 -63.97 8.57
C ASP A 794 9.57 -63.17 8.02
N LYS A 795 8.62 -63.85 7.36
CA LYS A 795 7.34 -63.28 6.88
C LYS A 795 6.17 -63.61 7.82
N THR A 796 5.46 -62.59 8.28
CA THR A 796 4.03 -62.72 8.65
C THR A 796 3.21 -61.60 8.01
N SER A 797 2.08 -61.97 7.43
CA SER A 797 1.11 -61.05 6.82
C SER A 797 -0.06 -60.82 7.77
N THR A 798 -0.52 -59.58 7.87
CA THR A 798 -1.89 -59.23 8.30
C THR A 798 -2.31 -57.93 7.61
N ASP A 799 -3.31 -58.02 6.73
CA ASP A 799 -4.09 -56.86 6.30
C ASP A 799 -4.85 -56.27 7.51
N TYR A 800 -5.04 -54.95 7.55
CA TYR A 800 -6.06 -54.34 8.40
C TYR A 800 -6.82 -53.23 7.67
N ILE A 801 -8.13 -53.25 7.86
CA ILE A 801 -9.10 -52.38 7.18
C ILE A 801 -9.18 -51.03 7.89
N LEU A 802 -9.20 -49.93 7.12
CA LEU A 802 -9.45 -48.58 7.62
C LEU A 802 -10.93 -48.42 8.02
N GLY A 803 -11.27 -48.86 9.24
CA GLY A 803 -12.54 -48.55 9.88
C GLY A 803 -12.48 -47.20 10.59
N THR A 804 -13.10 -46.16 10.04
CA THR A 804 -13.21 -44.85 10.68
C THR A 804 -14.39 -44.82 11.65
N ASN A 805 -14.14 -44.96 12.95
CA ASN A 805 -15.06 -44.52 14.00
C ASN A 805 -14.23 -43.89 15.13
N VAL A 806 -14.59 -42.66 15.53
CA VAL A 806 -13.92 -41.93 16.62
C VAL A 806 -14.91 -41.80 17.78
N ASP A 807 -15.04 -42.88 18.54
CA ASP A 807 -15.76 -42.86 19.81
C ASP A 807 -14.86 -42.30 20.92
N TYR A 808 -15.44 -41.43 21.77
CA TYR A 808 -14.75 -40.78 22.87
C TYR A 808 -14.39 -41.80 23.97
N CYS A 809 -13.14 -42.27 24.00
CA CYS A 809 -12.66 -43.13 25.07
C CYS A 809 -12.43 -42.32 26.36
N SER A 810 -13.18 -42.65 27.42
CA SER A 810 -12.85 -42.21 28.79
C SER A 810 -11.51 -42.83 29.21
N TYR A 811 -10.57 -42.00 29.68
CA TYR A 811 -9.25 -42.43 30.13
C TYR A 811 -9.18 -42.55 31.66
N ASP A 812 -9.95 -43.49 32.22
CA ASP A 812 -9.77 -43.92 33.61
C ASP A 812 -8.62 -44.94 33.69
N PHE A 813 -7.38 -44.48 33.86
CA PHE A 813 -6.33 -45.16 34.65
C PHE A 813 -5.01 -44.37 34.68
N TYR A 814 -4.76 -43.68 35.81
CA TYR A 814 -3.40 -43.36 36.26
C TYR A 814 -3.27 -43.74 37.73
N SER A 815 -2.59 -44.85 38.02
CA SER A 815 -2.16 -45.19 39.37
C SER A 815 -0.99 -44.27 39.76
N VAL A 816 -1.31 -43.10 40.31
CA VAL A 816 -0.32 -42.10 40.73
C VAL A 816 0.60 -42.70 41.80
N SER A 817 1.89 -42.79 41.48
CA SER A 817 2.94 -43.07 42.46
C SER A 817 2.92 -42.01 43.56
N LYS A 818 3.11 -42.42 44.82
CA LYS A 818 3.29 -41.49 45.93
C LYS A 818 4.73 -40.98 45.93
N ASP A 819 5.00 -40.02 45.06
CA ASP A 819 6.23 -39.24 45.04
C ASP A 819 5.99 -37.84 45.63
N ASP A 820 6.92 -37.40 46.49
CA ASP A 820 6.72 -36.26 47.41
C ASP A 820 6.87 -34.86 46.77
N SER A 821 6.79 -34.75 45.43
CA SER A 821 7.05 -33.52 44.67
C SER A 821 5.81 -32.78 44.13
N LEU A 822 4.59 -33.21 44.48
CA LEU A 822 3.35 -32.62 43.97
C LEU A 822 3.04 -31.25 44.62
N GLN A 823 3.46 -30.15 43.97
CA GLN A 823 3.11 -28.80 44.40
C GLN A 823 1.66 -28.46 44.03
N LYS A 824 0.80 -28.36 45.04
CA LYS A 824 -0.54 -27.77 44.91
C LYS A 824 -0.43 -26.25 44.91
N ILE A 825 -1.07 -25.59 43.96
CA ILE A 825 -1.10 -24.14 43.80
C ILE A 825 -2.56 -23.73 43.59
N SER A 826 -2.98 -22.52 44.02
CA SER A 826 -4.33 -22.04 43.72
C SER A 826 -4.50 -21.90 42.21
N PHE A 827 -5.73 -22.10 41.71
CA PHE A 827 -6.03 -21.74 40.32
C PHE A 827 -5.72 -20.25 40.07
N ASP A 828 -6.04 -19.37 41.01
CA ASP A 828 -5.85 -17.94 40.87
C ASP A 828 -4.36 -17.53 40.82
N ASP A 829 -3.46 -18.19 41.56
CA ASP A 829 -2.02 -17.88 41.48
C ASP A 829 -1.44 -18.26 40.10
N VAL A 830 -1.84 -19.44 39.58
CA VAL A 830 -1.42 -19.90 38.24
C VAL A 830 -2.02 -19.00 37.16
N ARG A 831 -3.25 -18.51 37.36
CA ARG A 831 -3.93 -17.59 36.46
C ARG A 831 -3.28 -16.21 36.46
N SER A 832 -2.98 -15.64 37.63
CA SER A 832 -2.26 -14.37 37.77
C SER A 832 -0.97 -14.40 36.96
N LYS A 833 -0.16 -15.46 37.10
CA LYS A 833 1.06 -15.65 36.30
C LYS A 833 0.82 -15.71 34.79
N TYR A 834 -0.29 -16.30 34.32
CA TYR A 834 -0.64 -16.31 32.90
C TYR A 834 -1.10 -14.91 32.42
N ASP A 835 -1.87 -14.19 33.22
CA ASP A 835 -2.36 -12.84 32.93
C ASP A 835 -1.22 -11.80 32.97
N GLU A 836 -0.28 -11.92 33.91
CA GLU A 836 0.97 -11.15 34.01
C GLU A 836 1.85 -11.29 32.75
N LEU A 837 1.87 -12.47 32.14
CA LEU A 837 2.55 -12.74 30.86
C LEU A 837 1.72 -12.33 29.63
N GLY A 838 0.44 -11.98 29.80
CA GLY A 838 -0.49 -11.71 28.72
C GLY A 838 -0.82 -12.95 27.86
N VAL A 839 -0.84 -14.14 28.45
CA VAL A 839 -1.04 -15.42 27.73
C VAL A 839 -2.23 -16.21 28.25
N ASP A 840 -3.30 -16.25 27.45
CA ASP A 840 -4.43 -17.18 27.59
C ASP A 840 -3.99 -18.65 27.78
N ASP A 841 -4.42 -19.32 28.86
CA ASP A 841 -4.02 -20.70 29.16
C ASP A 841 -4.62 -21.71 28.16
N LEU A 842 -5.80 -21.42 27.60
CA LEU A 842 -6.39 -22.19 26.51
C LEU A 842 -5.56 -22.09 25.23
N LYS A 843 -4.89 -20.96 24.98
CA LYS A 843 -3.97 -20.79 23.85
C LYS A 843 -2.71 -21.63 24.02
N ILE A 844 -2.18 -21.78 25.24
CA ILE A 844 -1.04 -22.69 25.52
C ILE A 844 -1.46 -24.14 25.25
N VAL A 845 -2.58 -24.59 25.83
CA VAL A 845 -3.12 -25.94 25.61
C VAL A 845 -3.37 -26.20 24.13
N LYS A 846 -3.88 -25.21 23.38
CA LYS A 846 -4.11 -25.32 21.93
C LYS A 846 -2.84 -25.29 21.08
N GLU A 847 -1.77 -24.60 21.53
CA GLU A 847 -0.49 -24.60 20.82
C GLU A 847 0.31 -25.88 21.11
N TRP A 848 0.27 -26.40 22.34
CA TRP A 848 1.15 -27.47 22.83
C TRP A 848 0.49 -28.82 23.14
N ASN A 849 -0.85 -28.92 23.05
CA ASN A 849 -1.68 -30.05 23.48
C ASN A 849 -1.59 -30.38 24.99
N LEU A 850 -0.88 -29.58 25.78
CA LEU A 850 -0.64 -29.73 27.22
C LEU A 850 -0.59 -28.34 27.87
N SER A 851 -0.97 -28.23 29.15
CA SER A 851 -0.85 -26.98 29.91
C SER A 851 0.53 -26.92 30.57
N ILE A 852 1.42 -26.10 30.01
CA ILE A 852 2.79 -25.89 30.48
C ILE A 852 2.79 -24.78 31.53
N TYR A 853 3.50 -24.98 32.65
CA TYR A 853 3.58 -24.00 33.73
C TYR A 853 4.11 -22.62 33.23
N PRO A 854 3.57 -21.47 33.70
CA PRO A 854 3.86 -20.15 33.14
C PRO A 854 5.35 -19.85 32.95
N ASP A 855 6.16 -20.05 33.99
CA ASP A 855 7.60 -19.75 33.99
C ASP A 855 8.34 -20.55 32.90
N ASP A 856 8.07 -21.85 32.81
CA ASP A 856 8.72 -22.76 31.86
C ASP A 856 8.27 -22.46 30.41
N TYR A 857 7.06 -21.92 30.25
CA TYR A 857 6.55 -21.42 28.98
C TYR A 857 7.24 -20.12 28.53
N VAL A 858 7.72 -19.27 29.47
CA VAL A 858 8.55 -18.10 29.13
C VAL A 858 9.88 -18.53 28.51
N ASP A 859 10.54 -19.54 29.08
CA ASP A 859 11.79 -20.08 28.52
C ASP A 859 11.58 -20.68 27.13
N ILE A 860 10.49 -21.43 26.93
CA ILE A 860 10.09 -21.94 25.61
C ILE A 860 9.86 -20.80 24.61
N LEU A 861 9.17 -19.72 25.00
CA LEU A 861 8.97 -18.54 24.15
C LEU A 861 10.29 -17.80 23.85
N SER A 862 11.20 -17.72 24.82
CA SER A 862 12.53 -17.11 24.66
C SER A 862 13.37 -17.88 23.63
N ALA A 863 13.46 -19.20 23.76
CA ALA A 863 14.13 -20.07 22.79
C ALA A 863 13.48 -20.03 21.40
N LYS A 864 12.13 -20.01 21.32
CA LYS A 864 11.36 -19.84 20.08
C LYS A 864 11.70 -18.52 19.37
N LYS A 865 11.69 -17.40 20.08
CA LYS A 865 12.03 -16.05 19.57
C LYS A 865 13.49 -15.96 19.12
N LYS A 866 14.42 -16.54 19.88
CA LYS A 866 15.85 -16.66 19.53
C LYS A 866 16.04 -17.47 18.24
N PHE A 867 15.33 -18.60 18.09
CA PHE A 867 15.32 -19.40 16.87
C PHE A 867 14.74 -18.65 15.67
N GLU A 868 13.59 -17.98 15.82
CA GLU A 868 12.95 -17.15 14.78
C GLU A 868 13.93 -16.11 14.23
N ASN A 869 14.60 -15.36 15.10
CA ASN A 869 15.62 -14.36 14.71
C ASN A 869 16.77 -14.99 13.91
N ASN A 870 17.36 -16.08 14.42
CA ASN A 870 18.48 -16.77 13.76
C ASN A 870 18.10 -17.35 12.39
N ILE A 871 16.87 -17.86 12.26
CA ILE A 871 16.34 -18.38 10.99
C ILE A 871 16.02 -17.28 10.00
N VAL A 872 15.42 -16.15 10.42
CA VAL A 872 15.18 -15.00 9.54
C VAL A 872 16.51 -14.47 8.99
N ALA A 873 17.52 -14.31 9.85
CA ALA A 873 18.86 -13.89 9.42
C ALA A 873 19.49 -14.87 8.41
N GLY A 874 19.49 -16.16 8.73
CA GLY A 874 20.05 -17.22 7.86
C GLY A 874 19.34 -17.33 6.51
N ILE A 875 18.00 -17.30 6.49
CA ILE A 875 17.18 -17.31 5.28
C ILE A 875 17.45 -16.06 4.43
N ARG A 876 17.43 -14.87 5.05
CA ARG A 876 17.66 -13.59 4.35
C ARG A 876 19.04 -13.57 3.70
N TYR A 877 20.07 -14.02 4.41
CA TYR A 877 21.42 -14.17 3.88
C TYR A 877 21.47 -15.13 2.68
N PHE A 878 20.92 -16.35 2.81
CA PHE A 878 20.98 -17.35 1.75
C PHE A 878 20.19 -16.94 0.50
N LEU A 879 18.95 -16.46 0.67
CA LEU A 879 18.14 -15.98 -0.45
C LEU A 879 18.82 -14.80 -1.14
N PHE A 880 19.36 -13.84 -0.39
CA PHE A 880 20.14 -12.74 -0.96
C PHE A 880 21.35 -13.24 -1.75
N ASP A 881 22.10 -14.21 -1.22
CA ASP A 881 23.26 -14.77 -1.90
C ASP A 881 22.87 -15.45 -3.23
N MET A 882 21.82 -16.28 -3.22
CA MET A 882 21.29 -16.96 -4.41
C MET A 882 20.77 -15.97 -5.47
N PHE A 883 20.04 -14.92 -5.06
CA PHE A 883 19.57 -13.87 -5.98
C PHE A 883 20.74 -13.11 -6.61
N GLN A 884 21.71 -12.70 -5.81
CA GLN A 884 22.92 -11.99 -6.27
C GLN A 884 23.79 -12.84 -7.21
N LYS A 885 24.00 -14.12 -6.87
CA LYS A 885 24.70 -15.08 -7.74
C LYS A 885 23.90 -15.45 -9.00
N LYS A 886 22.67 -14.95 -9.14
CA LYS A 886 21.73 -15.27 -10.23
C LYS A 886 21.55 -16.78 -10.36
N PHE A 887 21.28 -17.43 -9.22
CA PHE A 887 21.10 -18.87 -9.11
C PHE A 887 20.09 -19.36 -10.16
N VAL A 888 20.45 -20.42 -10.87
CA VAL A 888 19.62 -21.04 -11.91
C VAL A 888 19.06 -22.33 -11.31
N ILE A 889 17.74 -22.42 -11.23
CA ILE A 889 17.07 -23.61 -10.70
C ILE A 889 17.07 -24.73 -11.76
N PRO A 890 16.85 -26.01 -11.41
CA PRO A 890 17.04 -27.13 -12.33
C PRO A 890 16.28 -27.05 -13.67
N ASN A 891 15.16 -26.33 -13.74
CA ASN A 891 14.41 -26.09 -14.99
C ASN A 891 15.00 -24.97 -15.89
N GLY A 892 16.23 -24.53 -15.63
CA GLY A 892 16.96 -23.53 -16.43
C GLY A 892 16.55 -22.07 -16.18
N LYS A 893 15.53 -21.80 -15.34
CA LYS A 893 15.09 -20.44 -15.02
C LYS A 893 15.97 -19.83 -13.93
N PHE A 894 16.16 -18.51 -14.00
CA PHE A 894 16.77 -17.76 -12.90
C PHE A 894 15.79 -17.67 -11.72
N LEU A 895 16.30 -17.89 -10.51
CA LEU A 895 15.52 -17.91 -9.26
C LEU A 895 14.61 -16.67 -9.14
N PHE A 896 15.17 -15.47 -9.33
CA PHE A 896 14.45 -14.19 -9.25
C PHE A 896 13.33 -13.99 -10.29
N LYS A 897 13.20 -14.86 -11.30
CA LYS A 897 12.09 -14.85 -12.28
C LYS A 897 10.96 -15.83 -11.95
N CYS A 898 11.12 -16.64 -10.92
CA CYS A 898 10.20 -17.72 -10.59
C CYS A 898 9.11 -17.25 -9.62
N SER A 899 7.95 -17.90 -9.61
CA SER A 899 6.93 -17.69 -8.57
C SER A 899 7.26 -18.55 -7.36
N TRP A 900 6.86 -18.12 -6.15
CA TRP A 900 7.06 -18.89 -4.91
C TRP A 900 6.66 -20.37 -5.08
N ASN A 901 5.46 -20.62 -5.63
CA ASN A 901 4.94 -21.98 -5.84
C ASN A 901 5.83 -22.86 -6.74
N SER A 902 6.61 -22.26 -7.66
CA SER A 902 7.51 -22.98 -8.57
C SER A 902 8.91 -23.25 -7.99
N VAL A 903 9.22 -22.76 -6.79
CA VAL A 903 10.53 -22.91 -6.12
C VAL A 903 10.42 -23.31 -4.64
N SER A 904 9.24 -23.28 -4.04
CA SER A 904 9.04 -23.44 -2.60
C SER A 904 9.57 -24.77 -2.06
N SER A 905 9.29 -25.88 -2.73
CA SER A 905 9.83 -27.20 -2.34
C SER A 905 11.36 -27.24 -2.41
N MET A 906 11.93 -26.81 -3.53
CA MET A 906 13.39 -26.75 -3.75
C MET A 906 14.09 -25.84 -2.73
N LEU A 907 13.55 -24.65 -2.46
CA LEU A 907 14.11 -23.71 -1.48
C LEU A 907 13.96 -24.23 -0.05
N CYS A 908 12.81 -24.78 0.32
CA CYS A 908 12.64 -25.39 1.64
C CYS A 908 13.63 -26.53 1.87
N SER A 909 13.91 -27.37 0.88
CA SER A 909 14.94 -28.42 0.98
C SER A 909 16.35 -27.83 1.10
N LEU A 910 16.77 -26.98 0.15
CA LEU A 910 18.11 -26.38 0.13
C LEU A 910 18.41 -25.56 1.40
N LEU A 911 17.43 -24.79 1.88
CA LEU A 911 17.58 -23.99 3.10
C LEU A 911 17.56 -24.86 4.35
N LYS A 912 16.76 -25.94 4.40
CA LYS A 912 16.75 -26.87 5.55
C LYS A 912 18.08 -27.59 5.70
N GLU A 913 18.69 -27.98 4.58
CA GLU A 913 20.04 -28.55 4.52
C GLU A 913 21.09 -27.49 4.95
N SER A 914 21.04 -26.30 4.35
CA SER A 914 22.01 -25.23 4.59
C SER A 914 21.96 -24.62 5.99
N LEU A 915 20.79 -24.62 6.63
CA LEU A 915 20.55 -24.09 7.99
C LEU A 915 20.35 -25.23 9.01
N SER A 916 20.70 -26.47 8.64
CA SER A 916 20.55 -27.66 9.49
C SER A 916 21.27 -27.53 10.84
N SER A 917 22.41 -26.85 10.89
CA SER A 917 23.13 -26.54 12.13
C SER A 917 22.33 -25.64 13.08
N VAL A 918 21.69 -24.60 12.56
CA VAL A 918 20.83 -23.66 13.32
C VAL A 918 19.58 -24.37 13.82
N ILE A 919 18.94 -25.17 12.96
CA ILE A 919 17.76 -25.98 13.30
C ILE A 919 18.10 -27.00 14.39
N ASN A 920 19.22 -27.71 14.25
CA ASN A 920 19.67 -28.70 15.25
C ASN A 920 20.13 -28.06 16.57
N HIS A 921 20.64 -26.82 16.56
CA HIS A 921 20.94 -26.09 17.79
C HIS A 921 19.65 -25.73 18.54
N ALA A 922 18.65 -25.18 17.85
CA ALA A 922 17.36 -24.87 18.46
C ALA A 922 16.59 -26.11 18.93
N TYR A 923 16.70 -27.25 18.24
CA TYR A 923 16.18 -28.52 18.76
C TYR A 923 16.87 -28.92 20.06
N LYS A 924 18.19 -28.77 20.20
CA LYS A 924 18.89 -29.07 21.47
C LYS A 924 18.50 -28.10 22.59
N GLU A 925 18.32 -26.83 22.28
CA GLU A 925 17.90 -25.81 23.24
C GLU A 925 16.46 -26.06 23.73
N LEU A 926 15.52 -26.33 22.83
CA LEU A 926 14.14 -26.68 23.17
C LEU A 926 14.03 -28.05 23.85
N ASP A 927 14.72 -29.08 23.36
CA ASP A 927 14.73 -30.41 24.00
C ASP A 927 15.30 -30.35 25.43
N ALA A 928 16.24 -29.43 25.72
CA ALA A 928 16.74 -29.20 27.08
C ALA A 928 15.69 -28.54 27.99
N ILE A 929 15.09 -27.42 27.57
CA ILE A 929 14.04 -26.73 28.34
C ILE A 929 12.85 -27.66 28.60
N ILE A 930 12.39 -28.37 27.57
CA ILE A 930 11.27 -29.33 27.65
C ILE A 930 11.59 -30.50 28.59
N SER A 931 12.86 -30.89 28.75
CA SER A 931 13.23 -31.97 29.68
C SER A 931 13.07 -31.58 31.16
N CYS A 932 12.99 -30.28 31.46
CA CYS A 932 12.71 -29.72 32.79
C CYS A 932 11.28 -29.17 32.95
N ALA A 933 10.48 -29.12 31.88
CA ALA A 933 9.20 -28.44 31.88
C ALA A 933 8.15 -29.11 32.81
N ARG A 934 7.49 -28.29 33.63
CA ARG A 934 6.40 -28.67 34.51
C ARG A 934 5.06 -28.50 33.81
N LEU A 935 4.10 -29.36 34.18
CA LEU A 935 2.76 -29.35 33.65
C LEU A 935 1.75 -29.01 34.74
N VAL A 936 0.70 -28.31 34.33
CA VAL A 936 -0.42 -27.90 35.17
C VAL A 936 -1.60 -28.86 34.90
N VAL A 937 -1.85 -29.77 35.84
CA VAL A 937 -2.98 -30.71 35.75
C VAL A 937 -4.17 -30.13 36.50
N ILE A 938 -5.32 -30.05 35.83
CA ILE A 938 -6.60 -29.71 36.46
C ILE A 938 -7.11 -30.98 37.15
N GLY A 939 -7.38 -30.93 38.46
CA GLY A 939 -7.96 -32.05 39.20
C GLY A 939 -9.50 -32.05 39.17
N ASP A 940 -10.13 -33.17 39.51
CA ASP A 940 -11.60 -33.37 39.49
C ASP A 940 -12.38 -32.53 40.53
N ARG A 941 -11.70 -31.63 41.23
CA ARG A 941 -12.28 -30.60 42.10
C ARG A 941 -11.79 -29.25 41.59
N ASN A 942 -12.72 -28.48 41.03
CA ASN A 942 -12.50 -27.33 40.13
C ASN A 942 -11.44 -26.30 40.57
N ASP A 943 -11.18 -26.17 41.86
CA ASP A 943 -10.45 -25.05 42.46
C ASP A 943 -8.95 -25.33 42.66
N LEU A 944 -8.50 -26.58 42.47
CA LEU A 944 -7.11 -26.99 42.68
C LEU A 944 -6.43 -27.47 41.39
N ARG A 945 -5.40 -26.74 40.95
CA ARG A 945 -4.47 -27.20 39.92
C ARG A 945 -3.22 -27.80 40.58
N ILE A 946 -2.75 -28.94 40.07
CA ILE A 946 -1.56 -29.64 40.53
C ILE A 946 -0.43 -29.34 39.56
N VAL A 947 0.68 -28.76 40.05
CA VAL A 947 1.90 -28.61 39.29
C VAL A 947 2.83 -29.78 39.58
N ARG A 948 3.28 -30.44 38.52
CA ARG A 948 4.25 -31.55 38.60
C ARG A 948 5.22 -31.51 37.42
N GLU A 949 6.31 -32.24 37.51
CA GLU A 949 7.14 -32.51 36.32
C GLU A 949 6.35 -33.26 35.24
N SER A 950 6.71 -33.03 33.98
CA SER A 950 6.24 -33.85 32.87
C SER A 950 6.83 -35.28 32.95
N THR A 951 6.01 -36.27 32.63
CA THR A 951 6.47 -37.66 32.42
C THR A 951 7.25 -37.77 31.11
N ASP A 952 8.05 -38.82 30.93
CA ASP A 952 8.81 -39.00 29.67
C ASP A 952 7.93 -39.09 28.42
N ASN A 953 6.71 -39.61 28.55
CA ASN A 953 5.73 -39.62 27.47
C ASN A 953 5.28 -38.20 27.09
N GLU A 954 4.96 -37.37 28.09
CA GLU A 954 4.60 -35.95 27.87
C GLU A 954 5.80 -35.13 27.37
N LYS A 955 7.01 -35.37 27.88
CA LYS A 955 8.26 -34.79 27.36
C LYS A 955 8.43 -35.13 25.88
N ASN A 956 8.12 -36.35 25.46
CA ASN A 956 8.18 -36.72 24.04
C ASN A 956 7.10 -36.01 23.20
N ILE A 957 5.85 -35.91 23.68
CA ILE A 957 4.78 -35.13 23.03
C ILE A 957 5.20 -33.66 22.84
N LEU A 958 5.76 -33.04 23.89
CA LEU A 958 6.28 -31.67 23.84
C LEU A 958 7.45 -31.53 22.84
N ARG A 959 8.41 -32.47 22.83
CA ARG A 959 9.54 -32.47 21.88
C ARG A 959 9.07 -32.59 20.43
N GLU A 960 8.13 -33.50 20.13
CA GLU A 960 7.55 -33.62 18.79
C GLU A 960 6.79 -32.35 18.38
N ARG A 961 6.03 -31.76 19.31
CA ARG A 961 5.29 -30.53 19.04
C ARG A 961 6.21 -29.33 18.82
N ALA A 962 7.29 -29.19 19.60
CA ALA A 962 8.34 -28.20 19.39
C ALA A 962 8.99 -28.35 18.00
N ARG A 963 9.28 -29.58 17.57
CA ARG A 963 9.85 -29.87 16.25
C ARG A 963 8.87 -29.53 15.11
N SER A 964 7.57 -29.73 15.32
CA SER A 964 6.50 -29.28 14.42
C SER A 964 6.45 -27.75 14.32
N ILE A 965 6.40 -27.04 15.46
CA ILE A 965 6.38 -25.57 15.54
C ILE A 965 7.60 -24.96 14.85
N VAL A 966 8.81 -25.46 15.15
CA VAL A 966 10.06 -25.07 14.47
C VAL A 966 9.98 -25.27 12.95
N SER A 967 9.39 -26.36 12.47
CA SER A 967 9.21 -26.62 11.03
C SER A 967 8.21 -25.66 10.37
N GLU A 968 7.16 -25.26 11.09
CA GLU A 968 6.15 -24.30 10.62
C GLU A 968 6.71 -22.87 10.56
N ILE A 969 7.36 -22.42 11.64
CA ILE A 969 8.15 -21.18 11.71
C ILE A 969 9.09 -21.09 10.51
N PHE A 970 9.91 -22.12 10.30
CA PHE A 970 10.88 -22.17 9.21
C PHE A 970 10.21 -22.01 7.82
N LYS A 971 9.18 -22.80 7.52
CA LYS A 971 8.42 -22.70 6.26
C LYS A 971 7.76 -21.32 6.07
N SER A 972 7.28 -20.72 7.16
CA SER A 972 6.64 -19.41 7.16
C SER A 972 7.64 -18.30 6.82
N HIS A 973 8.80 -18.28 7.48
CA HIS A 973 9.83 -17.26 7.24
C HIS A 973 10.48 -17.36 5.85
N ILE A 974 10.69 -18.56 5.28
CA ILE A 974 11.19 -18.65 3.89
C ILE A 974 10.21 -17.97 2.94
N LYS A 975 8.91 -18.23 3.10
CA LYS A 975 7.86 -17.64 2.27
C LYS A 975 7.75 -16.12 2.48
N SER A 976 7.90 -15.65 3.72
CA SER A 976 7.90 -14.22 4.06
C SER A 976 9.09 -13.50 3.44
N GLU A 977 10.31 -13.97 3.72
CA GLU A 977 11.56 -13.36 3.22
C GLU A 977 11.70 -13.45 1.71
N TRP A 978 11.22 -14.53 1.09
CA TRP A 978 11.07 -14.61 -0.37
C TRP A 978 10.17 -13.48 -0.90
N LEU A 979 9.02 -13.25 -0.27
CA LEU A 979 8.09 -12.20 -0.69
C LEU A 979 8.67 -10.80 -0.46
N ASN A 980 9.39 -10.57 0.64
CA ASN A 980 10.09 -9.31 0.89
C ASN A 980 11.12 -9.04 -0.22
N ILE A 981 12.06 -9.98 -0.43
CA ILE A 981 13.12 -9.90 -1.46
C ILE A 981 12.56 -9.76 -2.89
N THR A 982 11.37 -10.30 -3.19
CA THR A 982 10.79 -10.25 -4.56
C THR A 982 9.78 -9.13 -4.81
N ASN A 983 9.03 -8.66 -3.81
CA ASN A 983 8.05 -7.58 -3.99
C ASN A 983 8.74 -6.21 -4.08
N ASP A 984 9.73 -5.98 -3.22
CA ASP A 984 10.20 -4.63 -2.92
C ASP A 984 10.93 -3.95 -4.09
N ASN A 985 11.54 -4.73 -4.99
CA ASN A 985 12.53 -4.26 -5.97
C ASN A 985 13.67 -3.43 -5.33
N LEU A 986 13.85 -3.53 -4.00
CA LEU A 986 14.55 -2.50 -3.24
C LEU A 986 16.06 -2.53 -3.42
N LYS A 987 16.63 -1.36 -3.12
CA LYS A 987 18.03 -1.22 -2.77
C LYS A 987 18.21 -1.97 -1.44
N ILE A 988 18.67 -3.21 -1.48
CA ILE A 988 18.92 -4.06 -0.28
C ILE A 988 20.09 -3.49 0.58
N THR A 989 20.65 -2.35 0.17
CA THR A 989 21.81 -1.67 0.77
C THR A 989 21.58 -1.09 2.16
N GLU A 990 20.33 -0.94 2.61
CA GLU A 990 19.99 -0.41 3.93
C GLU A 990 20.08 -1.48 5.05
N HIS A 991 20.23 -2.77 4.72
CA HIS A 991 20.39 -3.88 5.68
C HIS A 991 21.70 -4.68 5.53
N ILE A 992 22.67 -4.20 4.75
CA ILE A 992 23.97 -4.90 4.55
C ILE A 992 24.95 -4.65 5.71
N TYR A 993 24.77 -3.59 6.50
CA TYR A 993 25.75 -3.10 7.47
C TYR A 993 25.35 -3.45 8.92
N CYS A 994 25.15 -4.74 9.15
CA CYS A 994 24.94 -5.36 10.46
C CYS A 994 26.11 -6.31 10.77
N TYR A 995 26.65 -6.28 11.98
CA TYR A 995 27.71 -7.16 12.47
C TYR A 995 27.34 -7.73 13.84
N ASP A 996 27.42 -9.06 14.00
CA ASP A 996 27.14 -9.74 15.27
C ASP A 996 28.43 -9.98 16.05
N VAL A 997 28.49 -9.47 17.28
CA VAL A 997 29.65 -9.62 18.17
C VAL A 997 29.47 -10.86 19.04
N LYS A 998 29.81 -12.02 18.46
CA LYS A 998 29.90 -13.32 19.14
C LYS A 998 28.64 -13.70 19.95
N GLY A 999 27.45 -13.32 19.50
CA GLY A 999 26.16 -13.71 20.08
C GLY A 999 25.69 -12.90 21.29
N ASN A 1000 26.44 -11.90 21.75
CA ASN A 1000 26.06 -11.08 22.91
C ASN A 1000 25.40 -9.74 22.52
N CYS A 1001 25.85 -9.13 21.43
CA CYS A 1001 25.23 -7.91 20.90
C CYS A 1001 25.33 -7.80 19.37
N LYS A 1002 24.33 -7.13 18.80
CA LYS A 1002 24.22 -6.80 17.37
C LYS A 1002 24.64 -5.35 17.16
N ILE A 1003 25.51 -5.10 16.20
CA ILE A 1003 25.96 -3.75 15.84
C ILE A 1003 25.45 -3.39 14.44
N ASP A 1004 24.58 -2.37 14.36
CA ASP A 1004 24.23 -1.70 13.11
C ASP A 1004 24.96 -0.35 13.05
N ILE A 1005 25.35 0.11 11.85
CA ILE A 1005 25.77 1.51 11.66
C ILE A 1005 24.56 2.42 11.45
N SER A 1006 24.71 3.73 11.70
CA SER A 1006 23.62 4.69 11.47
C SER A 1006 23.14 4.70 10.01
N CYS A 1007 21.87 5.06 9.79
CA CYS A 1007 21.30 5.12 8.45
C CYS A 1007 21.98 6.19 7.56
N GLY A 1008 22.51 7.27 8.14
CA GLY A 1008 23.30 8.28 7.43
C GLY A 1008 24.67 7.76 6.98
N ASP A 1009 25.33 6.97 7.83
CA ASP A 1009 26.59 6.29 7.51
C ASP A 1009 26.38 5.24 6.41
N ALA A 1010 25.34 4.41 6.54
CA ALA A 1010 24.94 3.43 5.53
C ALA A 1010 24.64 4.06 4.16
N ALA A 1011 23.97 5.21 4.14
CA ALA A 1011 23.70 5.98 2.93
C ALA A 1011 24.99 6.58 2.33
N SER A 1012 25.91 7.04 3.17
CA SER A 1012 27.22 7.58 2.75
C SER A 1012 28.10 6.51 2.10
N ILE A 1013 28.22 5.34 2.73
CA ILE A 1013 28.90 4.17 2.15
C ILE A 1013 28.22 3.75 0.84
N PHE A 1014 26.89 3.71 0.77
CA PHE A 1014 26.19 3.41 -0.48
C PHE A 1014 26.50 4.42 -1.61
N ASN A 1015 26.57 5.71 -1.29
CA ASN A 1015 26.92 6.75 -2.27
C ASN A 1015 28.37 6.61 -2.77
N ILE A 1016 29.32 6.31 -1.88
CA ILE A 1016 30.71 5.98 -2.24
C ILE A 1016 30.76 4.78 -3.19
N ARG A 1017 30.09 3.67 -2.83
CA ARG A 1017 30.02 2.47 -3.69
C ARG A 1017 29.36 2.75 -5.04
N LYS A 1018 28.34 3.61 -5.10
CA LYS A 1018 27.71 4.03 -6.37
C LYS A 1018 28.68 4.84 -7.24
N LYS A 1019 29.46 5.75 -6.63
CA LYS A 1019 30.52 6.56 -7.27
C LYS A 1019 31.65 5.68 -7.83
N PHE A 1020 32.07 4.64 -7.12
CA PHE A 1020 33.11 3.74 -7.60
C PHE A 1020 32.60 2.69 -8.60
N ALA A 1021 31.39 2.17 -8.45
CA ALA A 1021 30.80 1.23 -9.40
C ALA A 1021 30.68 1.81 -10.83
N SER A 1022 30.44 3.12 -11.00
CA SER A 1022 30.45 3.76 -12.32
C SER A 1022 31.86 3.90 -12.90
N LYS A 1023 32.85 4.30 -12.08
CA LYS A 1023 34.28 4.34 -12.48
C LYS A 1023 34.79 2.97 -12.92
N ILE A 1024 34.53 1.94 -12.11
CA ILE A 1024 34.86 0.54 -12.42
C ILE A 1024 34.20 0.12 -13.73
N SER A 1025 32.90 0.37 -13.91
CA SER A 1025 32.20 0.00 -15.15
C SER A 1025 32.82 0.65 -16.39
N SER A 1026 33.15 1.96 -16.32
CA SER A 1026 33.78 2.70 -17.42
C SER A 1026 35.16 2.14 -17.81
N VAL A 1027 36.04 1.91 -16.83
CA VAL A 1027 37.38 1.35 -17.07
C VAL A 1027 37.29 -0.08 -17.64
N VAL A 1028 36.33 -0.88 -17.16
CA VAL A 1028 36.11 -2.24 -17.64
C VAL A 1028 35.54 -2.27 -19.06
N ASP A 1029 34.54 -1.43 -19.36
CA ASP A 1029 33.98 -1.31 -20.71
C ASP A 1029 35.06 -0.86 -21.70
N ASN A 1030 35.81 0.19 -21.38
CA ASN A 1030 36.92 0.70 -22.19
C ASN A 1030 38.00 -0.37 -22.40
N LYS A 1031 38.42 -1.11 -21.35
CA LYS A 1031 39.44 -2.14 -21.49
C LYS A 1031 38.97 -3.33 -22.32
N PHE A 1032 37.71 -3.73 -22.21
CA PHE A 1032 37.16 -4.76 -23.09
C PHE A 1032 37.08 -4.30 -24.56
N TYR A 1033 36.76 -3.03 -24.84
CA TYR A 1033 36.85 -2.50 -26.20
C TYR A 1033 38.30 -2.48 -26.72
N GLU A 1034 39.25 -1.93 -25.95
CA GLU A 1034 40.68 -1.91 -26.27
C GLU A 1034 41.18 -3.32 -26.62
N MET A 1035 40.94 -4.30 -25.74
CA MET A 1035 41.39 -5.67 -25.94
C MET A 1035 40.80 -6.31 -27.21
N VAL A 1036 39.50 -6.13 -27.47
CA VAL A 1036 38.86 -6.76 -28.64
C VAL A 1036 39.24 -6.07 -29.96
N ILE A 1037 39.37 -4.74 -29.97
CA ILE A 1037 39.83 -3.98 -31.15
C ILE A 1037 41.26 -4.39 -31.50
N ASN A 1038 42.15 -4.46 -30.50
CA ASN A 1038 43.56 -4.82 -30.68
C ASN A 1038 43.79 -6.34 -30.84
N LYS A 1039 42.72 -7.16 -30.90
CA LYS A 1039 42.78 -8.63 -30.96
C LYS A 1039 43.72 -9.24 -29.91
N HIS A 1040 43.69 -8.71 -28.69
CA HIS A 1040 44.61 -9.06 -27.60
C HIS A 1040 44.80 -10.57 -27.43
N GLU A 1041 46.05 -11.00 -27.47
CA GLU A 1041 46.46 -12.39 -27.31
C GLU A 1041 46.90 -12.65 -25.88
N PHE A 1042 46.28 -13.65 -25.23
CA PHE A 1042 46.70 -14.10 -23.90
C PHE A 1042 47.98 -14.93 -24.00
N CYS A 1043 48.74 -15.03 -22.90
CA CYS A 1043 50.04 -15.72 -22.83
C CYS A 1043 50.04 -17.22 -23.21
N ASP A 1044 48.89 -17.82 -23.48
CA ASP A 1044 48.72 -19.19 -23.99
C ASP A 1044 48.24 -19.24 -25.45
N GLY A 1045 48.61 -18.24 -26.26
CA GLY A 1045 48.33 -18.15 -27.70
C GLY A 1045 46.86 -17.93 -28.06
N THR A 1046 46.01 -17.65 -27.07
CA THR A 1046 44.58 -17.46 -27.31
C THR A 1046 44.28 -16.00 -27.62
N VAL A 1047 43.94 -15.71 -28.87
CA VAL A 1047 43.37 -14.42 -29.28
C VAL A 1047 41.98 -14.24 -28.65
N ILE A 1048 41.72 -13.05 -28.11
CA ILE A 1048 40.40 -12.65 -27.61
C ILE A 1048 39.35 -12.72 -28.72
N SER A 1049 38.27 -13.45 -28.46
CA SER A 1049 37.22 -13.74 -29.44
C SER A 1049 35.84 -13.38 -28.88
N LEU A 1050 34.81 -13.39 -29.73
CA LEU A 1050 33.41 -13.14 -29.34
C LEU A 1050 32.78 -14.28 -28.48
N SER A 1051 33.61 -14.97 -27.70
CA SER A 1051 33.29 -16.14 -26.88
C SER A 1051 32.40 -15.79 -25.67
N PRO A 1052 31.56 -16.73 -25.21
CA PRO A 1052 30.79 -16.55 -23.98
C PRO A 1052 31.68 -16.29 -22.76
N TRP A 1053 31.25 -15.40 -21.87
CA TRP A 1053 31.97 -15.03 -20.63
C TRP A 1053 32.50 -16.24 -19.82
N ARG A 1054 31.75 -17.35 -19.77
CA ARG A 1054 32.16 -18.58 -19.07
C ARG A 1054 33.48 -19.16 -19.58
N SER A 1055 33.77 -19.05 -20.88
CA SER A 1055 34.98 -19.61 -21.50
C SER A 1055 36.21 -18.72 -21.30
N ILE A 1056 36.01 -17.39 -21.31
CA ILE A 1056 37.09 -16.40 -21.42
C ILE A 1056 37.36 -15.63 -20.11
N SER A 1057 36.42 -15.63 -19.17
CA SER A 1057 36.55 -14.94 -17.87
C SER A 1057 37.79 -15.34 -17.08
N LYS A 1058 38.22 -16.62 -17.10
CA LYS A 1058 39.46 -17.07 -16.42
C LYS A 1058 40.71 -16.31 -16.90
N LYS A 1059 40.74 -15.86 -18.17
CA LYS A 1059 41.86 -15.12 -18.77
C LYS A 1059 41.70 -13.61 -18.63
N LEU A 1060 40.47 -13.10 -18.76
CA LEU A 1060 40.16 -11.68 -18.59
C LEU A 1060 40.24 -11.21 -17.13
N LEU A 1061 39.85 -12.04 -16.15
CA LEU A 1061 39.75 -11.62 -14.74
C LEU A 1061 41.08 -11.09 -14.16
N PRO A 1062 42.25 -11.74 -14.36
CA PRO A 1062 43.53 -11.20 -13.88
C PRO A 1062 43.88 -9.84 -14.52
N VAL A 1063 43.66 -9.70 -15.83
CA VAL A 1063 43.94 -8.46 -16.57
C VAL A 1063 43.06 -7.33 -16.07
N ILE A 1064 41.75 -7.53 -16.04
CA ILE A 1064 40.80 -6.50 -15.61
C ILE A 1064 40.98 -6.16 -14.13
N LYS A 1065 41.25 -7.15 -13.25
CA LYS A 1065 41.56 -6.88 -11.83
C LYS A 1065 42.74 -5.93 -11.69
N LYS A 1066 43.83 -6.13 -12.43
CA LYS A 1066 45.00 -5.24 -12.39
C LYS A 1066 44.64 -3.77 -12.72
N GLU A 1067 43.73 -3.55 -13.65
CA GLU A 1067 43.26 -2.19 -14.03
C GLU A 1067 42.32 -1.56 -12.98
N VAL A 1068 41.49 -2.36 -12.29
CA VAL A 1068 40.54 -1.84 -11.28
C VAL A 1068 41.08 -1.83 -9.85
N ASP A 1069 42.16 -2.56 -9.56
CA ASP A 1069 42.81 -2.64 -8.24
C ASP A 1069 43.13 -1.27 -7.59
N PRO A 1070 43.62 -0.26 -8.33
CA PRO A 1070 43.80 1.09 -7.79
C PRO A 1070 42.48 1.73 -7.37
N ILE A 1071 41.41 1.52 -8.15
CA ILE A 1071 40.07 2.07 -7.91
C ILE A 1071 39.46 1.43 -6.66
N ILE A 1072 39.63 0.12 -6.50
CA ILE A 1072 39.19 -0.66 -5.33
C ILE A 1072 39.92 -0.24 -4.06
N LYS A 1073 41.21 0.10 -4.16
CA LYS A 1073 42.00 0.64 -3.03
C LYS A 1073 41.45 2.01 -2.60
N CYS A 1074 41.14 2.91 -3.53
CA CYS A 1074 40.47 4.17 -3.22
C CYS A 1074 39.08 3.97 -2.59
N GLU A 1075 38.28 3.03 -3.11
CA GLU A 1075 36.97 2.68 -2.53
C GLU A 1075 37.10 2.16 -1.09
N ARG A 1076 38.08 1.28 -0.80
CA ARG A 1076 38.37 0.79 0.56
C ARG A 1076 38.77 1.92 1.52
N THR A 1077 39.55 2.89 1.06
CA THR A 1077 39.95 4.05 1.87
C THR A 1077 38.75 4.95 2.18
N GLU A 1078 38.00 5.43 1.17
CA GLU A 1078 36.84 6.29 1.41
C GLU A 1078 35.77 5.63 2.32
N ILE A 1079 35.58 4.31 2.20
CA ILE A 1079 34.68 3.55 3.09
C ILE A 1079 35.23 3.48 4.52
N ARG A 1080 36.55 3.28 4.70
CA ARG A 1080 37.20 3.28 6.01
C ARG A 1080 37.12 4.65 6.68
N ASP A 1081 37.29 5.72 5.92
CA ASP A 1081 37.28 7.09 6.46
C ASP A 1081 35.91 7.45 7.01
N VAL A 1082 34.83 7.09 6.29
CA VAL A 1082 33.45 7.19 6.82
C VAL A 1082 33.28 6.34 8.07
N LEU A 1083 33.58 5.03 8.02
CA LEU A 1083 33.41 4.13 9.16
C LEU A 1083 34.22 4.56 10.40
N SER A 1084 35.33 5.28 10.23
CA SER A 1084 36.15 5.77 11.34
C SER A 1084 35.51 6.93 12.11
N VAL A 1085 34.48 7.59 11.56
CA VAL A 1085 33.67 8.60 12.24
C VAL A 1085 32.23 8.16 12.52
N SER A 1086 31.77 7.08 11.88
CA SER A 1086 30.40 6.56 11.97
C SER A 1086 29.95 6.19 13.39
N LEU A 1087 28.64 6.32 13.60
CA LEU A 1087 27.97 5.87 14.82
C LEU A 1087 27.42 4.45 14.65
N ALA A 1088 27.66 3.66 15.68
CA ALA A 1088 27.25 2.29 15.88
C ALA A 1088 26.12 2.23 16.90
N ILE A 1089 24.99 1.61 16.53
CA ILE A 1089 23.90 1.25 17.44
C ILE A 1089 24.14 -0.19 17.86
N VAL A 1090 24.53 -0.38 19.12
CA VAL A 1090 24.83 -1.67 19.73
C VAL A 1090 23.60 -2.14 20.51
N TYR A 1091 22.87 -3.09 19.94
CA TYR A 1091 21.72 -3.75 20.57
C TYR A 1091 22.19 -4.93 21.42
N ASN A 1092 21.89 -4.91 22.71
CA ASN A 1092 22.21 -5.98 23.63
C ASN A 1092 21.09 -7.04 23.60
N TYR A 1093 21.45 -8.33 23.44
CA TYR A 1093 20.44 -9.38 23.24
C TYR A 1093 19.68 -9.81 24.51
N GLY A 1094 20.15 -9.42 25.71
CA GLY A 1094 19.59 -9.87 26.99
C GLY A 1094 18.51 -8.97 27.61
N ASP A 1095 18.66 -7.65 27.49
CA ASP A 1095 17.79 -6.63 28.09
C ASP A 1095 16.96 -5.84 27.05
N GLY A 1096 17.28 -5.98 25.76
CA GLY A 1096 16.68 -5.21 24.68
C GLY A 1096 17.18 -3.76 24.59
N SER A 1097 18.20 -3.37 25.37
CA SER A 1097 18.76 -2.02 25.31
C SER A 1097 19.56 -1.79 24.02
N SER A 1098 19.61 -0.54 23.58
CA SER A 1098 20.49 -0.10 22.50
C SER A 1098 21.36 1.07 22.97
N THR A 1099 22.67 0.95 22.74
CA THR A 1099 23.64 2.01 23.07
C THR A 1099 24.27 2.54 21.80
N THR A 1100 24.24 3.87 21.62
CA THR A 1100 24.85 4.53 20.46
C THR A 1100 26.24 5.03 20.83
N ARG A 1101 27.28 4.56 20.14
CA ARG A 1101 28.67 5.00 20.30
C ARG A 1101 29.39 5.06 18.96
N LYS A 1102 30.63 5.55 18.91
CA LYS A 1102 31.47 5.38 17.72
C LYS A 1102 31.88 3.91 17.53
N LEU A 1103 32.12 3.51 16.29
CA LEU A 1103 32.77 2.22 15.98
C LEU A 1103 34.19 2.22 16.57
N ILE A 1104 34.59 1.11 17.20
CA ILE A 1104 36.01 0.92 17.59
C ILE A 1104 36.82 0.39 16.40
N PRO A 1105 38.16 0.60 16.34
CA PRO A 1105 38.96 0.26 15.16
C PRO A 1105 38.85 -1.18 14.66
N GLY A 1106 38.61 -2.14 15.55
CA GLY A 1106 38.34 -3.55 15.17
C GLY A 1106 37.01 -3.72 14.43
N GLU A 1107 35.96 -3.01 14.84
CA GLU A 1107 34.67 -3.01 14.15
C GLU A 1107 34.76 -2.28 12.82
N VAL A 1108 35.46 -1.14 12.75
CA VAL A 1108 35.76 -0.44 11.49
C VAL A 1108 36.43 -1.39 10.50
N SER A 1109 37.43 -2.16 10.94
CA SER A 1109 38.10 -3.17 10.11
C SER A 1109 37.12 -4.26 9.62
N ASN A 1110 36.31 -4.82 10.53
CA ASN A 1110 35.32 -5.85 10.19
C ASN A 1110 34.26 -5.34 9.19
N PHE A 1111 33.73 -4.14 9.41
CA PHE A 1111 32.78 -3.51 8.48
C PHE A 1111 33.41 -3.25 7.13
N VAL A 1112 34.64 -2.70 7.06
CA VAL A 1112 35.36 -2.51 5.79
C VAL A 1112 35.42 -3.83 5.01
N GLU A 1113 35.81 -4.94 5.63
CA GLU A 1113 35.91 -6.23 4.93
C GLU A 1113 34.54 -6.80 4.51
N ILE A 1114 33.48 -6.63 5.31
CA ILE A 1114 32.10 -6.96 4.92
C ILE A 1114 31.67 -6.16 3.68
N VAL A 1115 31.99 -4.86 3.63
CA VAL A 1115 31.66 -4.02 2.47
C VAL A 1115 32.52 -4.40 1.26
N MET A 1116 33.83 -4.64 1.41
CA MET A 1116 34.70 -5.02 0.29
C MET A 1116 34.35 -6.38 -0.30
N ALA A 1117 33.95 -7.37 0.51
CA ALA A 1117 33.41 -8.64 0.00
C ALA A 1117 32.14 -8.43 -0.87
N SER A 1118 31.33 -7.43 -0.53
CA SER A 1118 30.19 -6.99 -1.35
C SER A 1118 30.61 -6.25 -2.63
N VAL A 1119 31.72 -5.50 -2.61
CA VAL A 1119 32.32 -4.85 -3.80
C VAL A 1119 32.86 -5.91 -4.77
N ASP A 1120 33.69 -6.86 -4.32
CA ASP A 1120 34.21 -7.96 -5.14
C ASP A 1120 33.11 -8.75 -5.86
N LYS A 1121 32.02 -9.05 -5.16
CA LYS A 1121 30.86 -9.75 -5.73
C LYS A 1121 30.11 -8.90 -6.77
N SER A 1122 30.01 -7.59 -6.54
CA SER A 1122 29.36 -6.63 -7.46
C SER A 1122 30.20 -6.40 -8.72
N MET A 1123 31.52 -6.32 -8.56
CA MET A 1123 32.52 -6.14 -9.61
C MET A 1123 32.49 -7.30 -10.63
N TYR A 1124 32.45 -8.55 -10.17
CA TYR A 1124 32.29 -9.71 -11.07
C TYR A 1124 31.00 -9.63 -11.91
N LEU A 1125 29.90 -9.15 -11.31
CA LEU A 1125 28.62 -8.94 -12.01
C LEU A 1125 28.69 -7.77 -13.00
N ALA A 1126 29.45 -6.71 -12.69
CA ALA A 1126 29.72 -5.60 -13.59
C ALA A 1126 30.52 -6.09 -14.81
N PHE A 1127 31.64 -6.80 -14.62
CA PHE A 1127 32.44 -7.36 -15.72
C PHE A 1127 31.58 -8.27 -16.63
N THR A 1128 30.74 -9.11 -16.03
CA THR A 1128 29.81 -9.99 -16.75
C THR A 1128 28.75 -9.21 -17.55
N LYS A 1129 28.38 -7.99 -17.13
CA LYS A 1129 27.46 -7.09 -17.83
C LYS A 1129 28.19 -6.35 -18.96
N SER A 1130 29.35 -5.77 -18.67
CA SER A 1130 30.23 -5.06 -19.60
C SER A 1130 30.61 -5.90 -20.80
N TRP A 1131 31.09 -7.14 -20.58
CA TRP A 1131 31.40 -8.07 -21.68
C TRP A 1131 30.19 -8.33 -22.59
N ARG A 1132 28.98 -8.43 -22.03
CA ARG A 1132 27.73 -8.58 -22.80
C ARG A 1132 27.26 -7.29 -23.49
N SER A 1133 27.83 -6.14 -23.14
CA SER A 1133 27.62 -4.88 -23.83
C SER A 1133 28.51 -4.83 -25.07
N VAL A 1134 29.81 -5.07 -24.90
CA VAL A 1134 30.81 -5.16 -25.98
C VAL A 1134 30.44 -6.23 -27.01
N LEU A 1135 30.02 -7.43 -26.57
CA LEU A 1135 29.53 -8.49 -27.46
C LEU A 1135 28.20 -8.18 -28.18
N LYS A 1136 27.56 -7.05 -27.91
CA LYS A 1136 26.37 -6.57 -28.65
C LYS A 1136 26.70 -5.43 -29.61
N SER A 1137 27.51 -4.46 -29.19
CA SER A 1137 27.96 -3.36 -30.05
C SER A 1137 28.87 -3.85 -31.18
N LEU A 1138 29.52 -5.00 -31.02
CA LEU A 1138 30.28 -5.69 -32.09
C LEU A 1138 29.43 -6.70 -32.89
N LYS A 1139 28.09 -6.60 -32.82
CA LYS A 1139 27.14 -7.48 -33.54
C LYS A 1139 26.01 -6.73 -34.27
N GLY A 1140 25.95 -5.41 -34.11
CA GLY A 1140 25.25 -4.50 -35.01
C GLY A 1140 26.29 -3.81 -35.89
#